data_AF-A0AA40KGC9-F1
#
_entry.id   AF-A0AA40KGC9-F1
#
_cell.length_a   1.000
_cell.length_b   1.000
_cell.length_c   1.000
_cell.angle_alpha   90.00
_cell.angle_beta   90.00
_cell.angle_gamma   90.00
#
_symmetry.space_group_name_H-M   'P 1'
#
loop_
_entity.id
_entity.type
_entity.pdbx_description
1 polymer ?
#
loop_
_entity_poly.entity_id
_entity_poly.type
_entity_poly.pdbx_seq_one_letter_code
_entity_poly.pdbx_strand_id
1 'polypeptide(L)'
;MVQALLSTEPRQYKDTKTTNFDLVMKILLSLTQLESDNLRKQVLQLIYSNSVFTHYGNSLVALKCNHDYSTNENVVQITEIKTHALNILRAIFRHSHLAHAVNSYVEGGLIAAFRSYDAVTWAERNAAALLFSALIIRIFGVQRTKDHINLTTDNKMNYKAFFEKYPNLLSFILNELQTFVAMDDTLIKANIQSILLLLSRLYYNPEPSDVQWKINDLADLIIQCAKSTIFETRKLAARALVPLLTEQSVQCVLTKIIKNIVSTEANHSSLNLNLIHGYMLQIYEILIHFNFKSFESIDVSWCEFLKQTIWIIENLERKNSKSPSFLLAAVYVNVCNEICKVDETYMTQLTPIIYTIISHLLDEKLKRGPARELYKLSVIKFIRSIAKRTSIIQQSILIRIYLHNLKVPEMQIAVWSIVPEIINEVKYSDALVPLLNYTFNEIRNSTYCFHRYSPELQDSMFDFLYNSLMCINQIESSDFMRRIDICKFVLNEIRLKNNKNGYCERDCYLRLLGKSYVTLASLNKYEEVINLECTNDVYNSFCDYLWIANLDEDFRKSVFEIMKNLFLVCYKREEYQYVQIQWWTTVLQLLLNNNSKVRYEAFLLVDHLPVHCTAIDCSHLNLLLSKFFQCNVRNTHPECMCIALFYWSIALLDNIDYEMDDTDVFNKCTNYDFFEPVEVSRICAEFLIENMKPYMDIILPDETIDWINSLLNVEFQKSISFRTLVRNYESYVPIFENKLHDILNPTYRNKLLQILSYEQYKGIKCIYNTST
;
A
#
# COMPACT_ATOMS: atom_id res chain seq x y z
N MET A 1 0.77 33.45 -17.14
CA MET A 1 0.76 33.84 -18.57
C MET A 1 0.85 32.63 -19.50
N VAL A 2 1.90 31.80 -19.43
CA VAL A 2 2.05 30.57 -20.25
C VAL A 2 0.85 29.62 -20.10
N GLN A 3 0.40 29.34 -18.87
CA GLN A 3 -0.80 28.52 -18.63
C GLN A 3 -2.07 29.11 -19.26
N ALA A 4 -2.24 30.44 -19.27
CA ALA A 4 -3.38 31.11 -19.88
C ALA A 4 -3.32 31.07 -21.42
N LEU A 5 -2.12 31.19 -22.00
CA LEU A 5 -1.87 31.03 -23.45
C LEU A 5 -2.13 29.60 -23.93
N LEU A 6 -1.66 28.59 -23.18
CA LEU A 6 -1.78 27.19 -23.57
C LEU A 6 -3.19 26.60 -23.35
N SER A 7 -4.00 27.18 -22.46
CA SER A 7 -5.36 26.71 -22.16
C SER A 7 -6.47 27.36 -23.00
N THR A 8 -6.19 28.51 -23.63
CA THR A 8 -7.18 29.26 -24.43
C THR A 8 -7.21 28.86 -25.90
N GLU A 9 -6.07 28.50 -26.50
CA GLU A 9 -5.99 28.11 -27.93
C GLU A 9 -6.71 26.80 -28.33
N PRO A 10 -6.65 25.69 -27.56
CA PRO A 10 -7.23 24.41 -28.00
C PRO A 10 -8.76 24.43 -28.11
N ARG A 11 -9.42 25.46 -27.56
CA ARG A 11 -10.89 25.55 -27.49
C ARG A 11 -11.52 26.27 -28.67
N GLN A 12 -10.76 27.01 -29.49
CA GLN A 12 -11.37 27.91 -30.49
C GLN A 12 -11.35 27.43 -31.93
N TYR A 13 -10.42 26.58 -32.36
CA TYR A 13 -10.42 26.09 -33.75
C TYR A 13 -9.97 24.63 -33.86
N LYS A 14 -10.82 23.79 -34.48
CA LYS A 14 -10.50 22.43 -34.92
C LYS A 14 -9.52 22.40 -36.11
N ASP A 15 -8.85 23.51 -36.40
CA ASP A 15 -8.04 23.66 -37.59
C ASP A 15 -6.56 23.91 -37.27
N THR A 16 -5.76 23.20 -38.04
CA THR A 16 -4.32 23.05 -38.02
C THR A 16 -3.52 24.37 -38.01
N LYS A 17 -2.99 24.77 -36.84
CA LYS A 17 -1.62 25.32 -36.63
C LYS A 17 -1.37 25.72 -35.16
N THR A 18 -0.94 24.74 -34.38
CA THR A 18 -0.34 24.82 -33.03
C THR A 18 0.99 25.57 -32.97
N THR A 19 1.14 26.67 -33.71
CA THR A 19 2.41 27.40 -33.85
C THR A 19 2.87 28.04 -32.54
N ASN A 20 1.96 28.66 -31.78
CA ASN A 20 2.32 29.27 -30.50
C ASN A 20 2.67 28.22 -29.43
N PHE A 21 1.89 27.14 -29.33
CA PHE A 21 2.19 26.01 -28.45
C PHE A 21 3.57 25.40 -28.77
N ASP A 22 3.86 25.15 -30.05
CA ASP A 22 5.16 24.61 -30.49
C ASP A 22 6.34 25.52 -30.14
N LEU A 23 6.19 26.82 -30.39
CA LEU A 23 7.22 27.82 -30.06
C LEU A 23 7.45 27.89 -28.54
N VAL A 24 6.41 27.84 -27.73
CA VAL A 24 6.54 27.82 -26.26
C VAL A 24 7.24 26.55 -25.77
N MET A 25 6.86 25.38 -26.31
CA MET A 25 7.53 24.12 -25.95
C MET A 25 9.01 24.12 -26.33
N LYS A 26 9.36 24.64 -27.52
CA LYS A 26 10.75 24.81 -27.95
C LYS A 26 11.53 25.73 -27.01
N ILE A 27 10.96 26.88 -26.64
CA ILE A 27 11.58 27.80 -25.68
C ILE A 27 11.85 27.07 -24.36
N LEU A 28 10.84 26.42 -23.77
CA LEU A 28 10.99 25.74 -22.49
C LEU A 28 12.06 24.65 -22.53
N LEU A 29 12.08 23.82 -23.59
CA LEU A 29 13.10 22.78 -23.79
C LEU A 29 14.50 23.33 -24.05
N SER A 30 14.61 24.51 -24.66
CA SER A 30 15.90 25.19 -24.83
C SER A 30 16.38 25.83 -23.53
N LEU A 31 15.48 26.39 -22.71
CA LEU A 31 15.84 26.97 -21.42
C LEU A 31 16.44 25.92 -20.46
N THR A 32 16.03 24.65 -20.54
CA THR A 32 16.66 23.58 -19.74
C THR A 32 18.11 23.30 -20.13
N GLN A 33 18.57 23.78 -21.29
CA GLN A 33 19.90 23.53 -21.85
C GLN A 33 20.85 24.73 -21.72
N LEU A 34 20.46 25.77 -20.96
CA LEU A 34 21.30 26.97 -20.79
C LEU A 34 22.67 26.66 -20.16
N GLU A 35 23.68 27.37 -20.64
CA GLU A 35 25.06 27.33 -20.13
C GLU A 35 25.46 28.67 -19.49
N SER A 36 26.52 28.69 -18.68
CA SER A 36 26.95 29.88 -17.91
C SER A 36 27.37 31.07 -18.76
N ASP A 37 27.79 30.82 -19.99
CA ASP A 37 28.50 31.81 -20.81
C ASP A 37 27.50 32.64 -21.63
N ASN A 38 27.55 33.97 -21.53
CA ASN A 38 26.66 34.89 -22.25
C ASN A 38 25.15 34.66 -22.01
N LEU A 39 24.76 34.28 -20.78
CA LEU A 39 23.38 33.96 -20.36
C LEU A 39 22.32 34.92 -20.91
N ARG A 40 22.50 36.23 -20.73
CA ARG A 40 21.52 37.23 -21.17
C ARG A 40 21.29 37.19 -22.68
N LYS A 41 22.35 37.02 -23.48
CA LYS A 41 22.25 36.92 -24.94
C LYS A 41 21.54 35.62 -25.32
N GLN A 42 21.86 34.51 -24.68
CA GLN A 42 21.20 33.22 -24.91
C GLN A 42 19.69 33.32 -24.62
N VAL A 43 19.32 33.84 -23.45
CA VAL A 43 17.91 33.97 -23.04
C VAL A 43 17.14 34.91 -23.98
N LEU A 44 17.71 36.08 -24.32
CA LEU A 44 17.08 37.00 -25.27
C LEU A 44 16.92 36.36 -26.65
N GLN A 45 17.94 35.63 -27.12
CA GLN A 45 17.88 34.94 -28.39
C GLN A 45 16.78 33.87 -28.37
N LEU A 46 16.72 33.03 -27.33
CA LEU A 46 15.70 31.98 -27.20
C LEU A 46 14.28 32.56 -27.09
N ILE A 47 14.08 33.60 -26.29
CA ILE A 47 12.76 34.16 -26.05
C ILE A 47 12.27 34.96 -27.26
N TYR A 48 13.12 35.69 -27.99
CA TYR A 48 12.67 36.68 -28.99
C TYR A 48 12.99 36.33 -30.44
N SER A 49 13.88 35.38 -30.72
CA SER A 49 14.23 35.01 -32.10
C SER A 49 13.25 33.98 -32.64
N ASN A 50 12.42 34.38 -33.62
CA ASN A 50 11.43 33.51 -34.26
C ASN A 50 10.48 32.82 -33.26
N SER A 51 9.91 33.58 -32.33
CA SER A 51 9.03 33.11 -31.26
C SER A 51 7.71 33.87 -31.21
N VAL A 52 6.78 33.41 -30.36
CA VAL A 52 5.53 34.13 -30.04
C VAL A 52 5.81 35.53 -29.48
N PHE A 53 7.01 35.75 -28.92
CA PHE A 53 7.39 37.00 -28.28
C PHE A 53 8.16 37.96 -29.18
N THR A 54 8.45 37.61 -30.46
CA THR A 54 9.29 38.43 -31.34
C THR A 54 8.84 39.89 -31.43
N HIS A 55 7.52 40.15 -31.44
CA HIS A 55 6.99 41.52 -31.47
C HIS A 55 7.25 42.35 -30.19
N TYR A 56 7.56 41.71 -29.08
CA TYR A 56 7.89 42.37 -27.81
C TYR A 56 9.40 42.64 -27.63
N GLY A 57 10.24 42.13 -28.54
CA GLY A 57 11.70 42.28 -28.45
C GLY A 57 12.16 43.74 -28.38
N ASN A 58 11.47 44.65 -29.07
CA ASN A 58 11.83 46.07 -29.08
C ASN A 58 11.40 46.84 -27.81
N SER A 59 10.39 46.36 -27.06
CA SER A 59 9.87 47.06 -25.87
C SER A 59 10.69 46.81 -24.61
N LEU A 60 11.42 45.69 -24.50
CA LEU A 60 12.23 45.36 -23.33
C LEU A 60 13.73 45.70 -23.48
N VAL A 61 14.24 45.84 -24.71
CA VAL A 61 15.61 46.34 -24.94
C VAL A 61 15.78 47.77 -24.39
N ALA A 62 14.68 48.51 -24.17
CA ALA A 62 14.66 49.83 -23.56
C ALA A 62 14.84 49.85 -22.02
N LEU A 63 14.68 48.71 -21.32
CA LEU A 63 14.95 48.60 -19.88
C LEU A 63 16.45 48.36 -19.65
N LYS A 64 17.20 49.46 -19.63
CA LYS A 64 18.63 49.52 -19.31
C LYS A 64 18.91 48.97 -17.92
N CYS A 65 19.87 48.05 -17.84
CA CYS A 65 20.87 47.98 -16.76
C CYS A 65 22.12 47.27 -17.31
N ASN A 66 23.22 48.03 -17.37
CA ASN A 66 24.57 47.63 -17.71
C ASN A 66 25.24 47.06 -16.45
N HIS A 67 25.01 45.80 -16.13
CA HIS A 67 25.89 45.08 -15.21
C HIS A 67 26.16 43.69 -15.78
N ASP A 68 27.42 43.44 -16.13
CA ASP A 68 27.93 42.10 -16.28
C ASP A 68 27.90 41.46 -14.89
N TYR A 69 26.98 40.52 -14.69
CA TYR A 69 26.86 39.77 -13.45
C TYR A 69 28.12 38.95 -13.20
N SER A 70 28.48 38.81 -11.92
CA SER A 70 29.56 37.90 -11.52
C SER A 70 29.23 36.45 -11.92
N THR A 71 30.25 35.61 -12.12
CA THR A 71 30.07 34.20 -12.51
C THR A 71 29.14 33.43 -11.56
N ASN A 72 29.18 33.72 -10.26
CA ASN A 72 28.29 33.09 -9.26
C ASN A 72 26.82 33.54 -9.40
N GLU A 73 26.55 34.79 -9.72
CA GLU A 73 25.17 35.29 -9.93
C GLU A 73 24.55 34.68 -11.19
N ASN A 74 25.33 34.48 -12.25
CA ASN A 74 24.87 33.79 -13.47
C ASN A 74 24.47 32.34 -13.18
N VAL A 75 25.21 31.62 -12.33
CA VAL A 75 24.89 30.22 -11.96
C VAL A 75 23.58 30.13 -11.18
N VAL A 76 23.31 31.07 -10.27
CA VAL A 76 22.05 31.13 -9.52
C VAL A 76 20.87 31.42 -10.46
N GLN A 77 20.99 32.41 -11.34
CA GLN A 77 19.94 32.75 -12.31
C GLN A 77 19.67 31.60 -13.29
N ILE A 78 20.71 30.90 -13.77
CA ILE A 78 20.53 29.71 -14.63
C ILE A 78 19.79 28.63 -13.89
N THR A 79 20.16 28.36 -12.65
CA THR A 79 19.50 27.35 -11.82
C THR A 79 18.02 27.67 -11.67
N GLU A 80 17.68 28.93 -11.38
CA GLU A 80 16.30 29.39 -11.26
C GLU A 80 15.53 29.22 -12.57
N ILE A 81 16.08 29.69 -13.70
CA ILE A 81 15.47 29.57 -15.02
C ILE A 81 15.23 28.10 -15.39
N LYS A 82 16.23 27.23 -15.22
CA LYS A 82 16.11 25.79 -15.52
C LYS A 82 15.08 25.11 -14.63
N THR A 83 15.11 25.40 -13.32
CA THR A 83 14.18 24.85 -12.34
C THR A 83 12.74 25.23 -12.67
N HIS A 84 12.49 26.49 -13.06
CA HIS A 84 11.18 26.92 -13.50
C HIS A 84 10.77 26.29 -14.84
N ALA A 85 11.66 26.22 -15.82
CA ALA A 85 11.38 25.59 -17.11
C ALA A 85 10.98 24.10 -16.93
N LEU A 86 11.73 23.35 -16.13
CA LEU A 86 11.44 21.94 -15.81
C LEU A 86 10.07 21.78 -15.11
N ASN A 87 9.75 22.66 -14.15
CA ASN A 87 8.46 22.62 -13.44
C ASN A 87 7.28 23.04 -14.32
N ILE A 88 7.46 23.99 -15.24
CA ILE A 88 6.43 24.37 -16.21
C ILE A 88 6.20 23.22 -17.19
N LEU A 89 7.26 22.60 -17.71
CA LEU A 89 7.16 21.39 -18.54
C LEU A 89 6.39 20.29 -17.80
N ARG A 90 6.71 20.05 -16.53
CA ARG A 90 6.00 19.07 -15.68
C ARG A 90 4.50 19.35 -15.63
N ALA A 91 4.11 20.61 -15.37
CA ALA A 91 2.70 21.01 -15.31
C ALA A 91 2.00 20.77 -16.66
N ILE A 92 2.65 21.11 -17.77
CA ILE A 92 2.13 20.90 -19.12
C ILE A 92 1.96 19.41 -19.42
N PHE A 93 2.97 18.58 -19.15
CA PHE A 93 2.92 17.14 -19.39
C PHE A 93 1.90 16.43 -18.48
N ARG A 94 1.56 16.95 -17.31
CA ARG A 94 0.51 16.40 -16.42
C ARG A 94 -0.90 16.77 -16.86
N HIS A 95 -1.06 17.84 -17.64
CA HIS A 95 -2.38 18.37 -17.99
C HIS A 95 -3.14 17.42 -18.93
N SER A 96 -4.32 16.94 -18.51
CA SER A 96 -5.11 15.93 -19.26
C SER A 96 -5.54 16.43 -20.64
N HIS A 97 -6.06 17.66 -20.74
CA HIS A 97 -6.51 18.22 -22.02
C HIS A 97 -5.39 18.47 -23.04
N LEU A 98 -4.12 18.52 -22.61
CA LEU A 98 -2.98 18.73 -23.51
C LEU A 98 -2.36 17.42 -23.98
N ALA A 99 -2.93 16.27 -23.62
CA ALA A 99 -2.39 14.93 -23.87
C ALA A 99 -1.89 14.73 -25.31
N HIS A 100 -2.72 15.08 -26.29
CA HIS A 100 -2.38 14.92 -27.70
C HIS A 100 -1.32 15.92 -28.16
N ALA A 101 -1.41 17.18 -27.72
CA ALA A 101 -0.52 18.26 -28.14
C ALA A 101 0.91 18.07 -27.62
N VAL A 102 1.08 17.50 -26.42
CA VAL A 102 2.42 17.30 -25.82
C VAL A 102 3.18 16.09 -26.38
N ASN A 103 2.51 15.19 -27.11
CA ASN A 103 3.08 13.91 -27.53
C ASN A 103 4.41 14.05 -28.30
N SER A 104 4.51 15.05 -29.19
CA SER A 104 5.71 15.31 -29.98
C SER A 104 6.89 15.88 -29.18
N TYR A 105 6.65 16.31 -27.93
CA TYR A 105 7.67 16.91 -27.06
C TYR A 105 8.11 16.00 -25.92
N VAL A 106 7.49 14.82 -25.77
CA VAL A 106 7.83 13.86 -24.71
C VAL A 106 9.30 13.44 -24.78
N GLU A 107 9.83 13.19 -25.99
CA GLU A 107 11.25 12.88 -26.19
C GLU A 107 12.16 14.00 -25.65
N GLY A 108 11.88 15.25 -26.04
CA GLY A 108 12.64 16.41 -25.56
C GLY A 108 12.54 16.58 -24.05
N GLY A 109 11.36 16.34 -23.47
CA GLY A 109 11.14 16.37 -22.03
C GLY A 109 11.96 15.32 -21.27
N LEU A 110 12.06 14.09 -21.82
CA LEU A 110 12.89 13.03 -21.24
C LEU A 110 14.37 13.40 -21.26
N ILE A 111 14.88 13.89 -22.40
CA ILE A 111 16.27 14.33 -22.54
C ILE A 111 16.58 15.49 -21.57
N ALA A 112 15.66 16.46 -21.45
CA ALA A 112 15.79 17.57 -20.52
C ALA A 112 15.88 17.09 -19.06
N ALA A 113 15.02 16.13 -18.67
CA ALA A 113 15.07 15.52 -17.35
C ALA A 113 16.40 14.78 -17.13
N PHE A 114 16.82 13.90 -18.05
CA PHE A 114 18.06 13.13 -17.92
C PHE A 114 19.31 13.99 -17.78
N ARG A 115 19.44 15.05 -18.58
CA ARG A 115 20.57 15.99 -18.45
C ARG A 115 20.60 16.73 -17.11
N SER A 116 19.42 16.95 -16.52
CA SER A 116 19.26 17.71 -15.27
C SER A 116 19.36 16.82 -14.01
N TYR A 117 19.38 15.49 -14.15
CA TYR A 117 19.49 14.56 -13.01
C TYR A 117 20.83 14.62 -12.29
N ASP A 118 21.89 14.93 -13.02
CA ASP A 118 23.25 15.11 -12.48
C ASP A 118 23.63 16.59 -12.37
N ALA A 119 22.65 17.50 -12.38
CA ALA A 119 22.89 18.93 -12.22
C ALA A 119 23.60 19.22 -10.89
N VAL A 120 24.36 20.32 -10.84
CA VAL A 120 25.15 20.71 -9.65
C VAL A 120 24.25 21.02 -8.46
N THR A 121 23.10 21.64 -8.70
CA THR A 121 22.20 22.11 -7.65
C THR A 121 21.10 21.09 -7.32
N TRP A 122 20.71 21.03 -6.04
CA TRP A 122 19.64 20.14 -5.60
C TRP A 122 18.28 20.51 -6.21
N ALA A 123 18.00 21.82 -6.36
CA ALA A 123 16.74 22.32 -6.91
C ALA A 123 16.49 21.83 -8.34
N GLU A 124 17.52 21.87 -9.18
CA GLU A 124 17.45 21.39 -10.57
C GLU A 124 17.26 19.87 -10.62
N ARG A 125 18.01 19.11 -9.80
CA ARG A 125 17.83 17.64 -9.69
C ARG A 125 16.42 17.24 -9.23
N ASN A 126 15.85 17.97 -8.27
CA ASN A 126 14.49 17.74 -7.79
C ASN A 126 13.44 18.05 -8.88
N ALA A 127 13.59 19.18 -9.58
CA ALA A 127 12.70 19.52 -10.69
C ALA A 127 12.79 18.50 -11.85
N ALA A 128 13.99 17.98 -12.12
CA ALA A 128 14.22 16.91 -13.09
C ALA A 128 13.49 15.61 -12.70
N ALA A 129 13.60 15.20 -11.44
CA ALA A 129 12.91 14.02 -10.92
C ALA A 129 11.39 14.15 -11.03
N LEU A 130 10.84 15.30 -10.65
CA LEU A 130 9.41 15.57 -10.76
C LEU A 130 8.91 15.60 -12.21
N LEU A 131 9.69 16.17 -13.13
CA LEU A 131 9.40 16.14 -14.57
C LEU A 131 9.41 14.70 -15.10
N PHE A 132 10.45 13.92 -14.76
CA PHE A 132 10.57 12.52 -15.15
C PHE A 132 9.39 11.70 -14.66
N SER A 133 8.97 11.84 -13.39
CA SER A 133 7.78 11.16 -12.87
C SER A 133 6.51 11.50 -13.65
N ALA A 134 6.30 12.77 -14.02
CA ALA A 134 5.16 13.16 -14.84
C ALA A 134 5.22 12.57 -16.25
N LEU A 135 6.40 12.49 -16.86
CA LEU A 135 6.61 11.86 -18.17
C LEU A 135 6.40 10.35 -18.13
N ILE A 136 6.87 9.66 -17.09
CA ILE A 136 6.62 8.23 -16.89
C ILE A 136 5.12 7.94 -16.81
N ILE A 137 4.36 8.73 -16.04
CA ILE A 137 2.89 8.60 -15.99
C ILE A 137 2.25 8.94 -17.33
N ARG A 138 2.78 9.92 -18.07
CA ARG A 138 2.28 10.29 -19.40
C ARG A 138 2.48 9.17 -20.44
N ILE A 139 3.61 8.46 -20.37
CA ILE A 139 3.96 7.40 -21.32
C ILE A 139 3.28 6.07 -20.95
N PHE A 140 3.31 5.69 -19.68
CA PHE A 140 2.91 4.37 -19.20
C PHE A 140 1.62 4.37 -18.35
N GLY A 141 0.96 5.52 -18.21
CA GLY A 141 -0.21 5.66 -17.36
C GLY A 141 0.09 5.65 -15.85
N VAL A 142 -0.97 5.85 -15.06
CA VAL A 142 -0.89 5.74 -13.60
C VAL A 142 -0.68 4.27 -13.23
N GLN A 143 0.24 4.03 -12.31
CA GLN A 143 0.52 2.68 -11.84
C GLN A 143 -0.71 2.12 -11.13
N ARG A 144 -1.20 0.97 -11.60
CA ARG A 144 -2.43 0.36 -11.06
C ARG A 144 -2.22 -0.52 -9.83
N THR A 145 -0.97 -0.85 -9.52
CA THR A 145 -0.57 -1.73 -8.42
C THR A 145 0.36 -0.98 -7.47
N LYS A 146 0.36 -1.34 -6.17
CA LYS A 146 1.38 -0.85 -5.23
C LYS A 146 2.78 -1.44 -5.52
N ASP A 147 2.85 -2.54 -6.27
CA ASP A 147 4.09 -3.21 -6.66
C ASP A 147 4.78 -2.48 -7.84
N HIS A 148 5.87 -1.78 -7.54
CA HIS A 148 6.71 -1.08 -8.52
C HIS A 148 7.63 -2.01 -9.33
N ILE A 149 7.65 -3.31 -9.02
CA ILE A 149 8.52 -4.33 -9.62
C ILE A 149 7.71 -5.13 -10.65
N ASN A 150 6.57 -5.69 -10.27
CA ASN A 150 5.72 -6.49 -11.15
C ASN A 150 4.65 -5.63 -11.83
N LEU A 151 5.08 -4.74 -12.72
CA LEU A 151 4.18 -3.89 -13.49
C LEU A 151 3.35 -4.70 -14.50
N THR A 152 2.07 -4.38 -14.60
CA THR A 152 1.15 -4.93 -15.63
C THR A 152 1.55 -4.45 -17.03
N THR A 153 1.10 -5.17 -18.07
CA THR A 153 1.32 -4.77 -19.48
C THR A 153 0.77 -3.38 -19.79
N ASP A 154 -0.31 -2.96 -19.11
CA ASP A 154 -0.91 -1.63 -19.26
C ASP A 154 -0.01 -0.49 -18.75
N ASN A 155 0.97 -0.81 -17.90
CA ASN A 155 2.00 0.12 -17.43
C ASN A 155 3.36 -0.09 -18.09
N LYS A 156 3.40 -0.80 -19.23
CA LYS A 156 4.59 -1.05 -20.03
C LYS A 156 4.34 -0.68 -21.49
N MET A 157 5.41 -0.57 -22.27
CA MET A 157 5.32 -0.29 -23.72
C MET A 157 6.25 -1.20 -24.50
N ASN A 158 5.85 -1.60 -25.70
CA ASN A 158 6.73 -2.35 -26.58
C ASN A 158 7.99 -1.52 -26.93
N TYR A 159 9.18 -2.13 -26.83
CA TYR A 159 10.44 -1.40 -27.01
C TYR A 159 10.59 -0.80 -28.43
N LYS A 160 10.15 -1.52 -29.47
CA LYS A 160 10.20 -1.07 -30.87
C LYS A 160 9.29 0.13 -31.05
N ALA A 161 8.02 0.01 -30.66
CA ALA A 161 7.07 1.14 -30.73
C ALA A 161 7.55 2.35 -29.91
N PHE A 162 8.22 2.13 -28.78
CA PHE A 162 8.79 3.20 -27.97
C PHE A 162 9.90 3.96 -28.70
N PHE A 163 10.88 3.26 -29.29
CA PHE A 163 11.99 3.91 -30.00
C PHE A 163 11.63 4.40 -31.41
N GLU A 164 10.62 3.83 -32.07
CA GLU A 164 10.04 4.40 -33.30
C GLU A 164 9.34 5.73 -33.02
N LYS A 165 8.66 5.82 -31.86
CA LYS A 165 8.02 7.05 -31.41
C LYS A 165 9.02 8.11 -30.93
N TYR A 166 10.14 7.69 -30.35
CA TYR A 166 11.20 8.56 -29.81
C TYR A 166 12.59 8.18 -30.38
N PRO A 167 12.86 8.51 -31.65
CA PRO A 167 14.02 8.00 -32.38
C PRO A 167 15.36 8.58 -31.92
N ASN A 168 15.41 9.83 -31.48
CA ASN A 168 16.64 10.47 -31.00
C ASN A 168 17.03 9.97 -29.60
N LEU A 169 16.05 9.49 -28.83
CA LEU A 169 16.24 9.00 -27.48
C LEU A 169 17.15 7.78 -27.43
N LEU A 170 17.07 6.85 -28.40
CA LEU A 170 17.92 5.66 -28.43
C LEU A 170 19.40 6.05 -28.55
N SER A 171 19.74 6.95 -29.48
CA SER A 171 21.10 7.45 -29.66
C SER A 171 21.61 8.20 -28.43
N PHE A 172 20.76 9.01 -27.79
CA PHE A 172 21.09 9.67 -26.54
C PHE A 172 21.41 8.66 -25.42
N ILE A 173 20.54 7.67 -25.22
CA ILE A 173 20.71 6.63 -24.19
C ILE A 173 21.99 5.82 -24.42
N LEU A 174 22.28 5.44 -25.66
CA LEU A 174 23.51 4.71 -26.01
C LEU A 174 24.75 5.54 -25.63
N ASN A 175 24.78 6.82 -25.96
CA ASN A 175 25.90 7.70 -25.63
C ASN A 175 26.10 7.86 -24.11
N GLU A 176 25.02 8.05 -23.36
CA GLU A 176 25.07 8.16 -21.89
C GLU A 176 25.59 6.87 -21.25
N LEU A 177 25.10 5.70 -21.70
CA LEU A 177 25.54 4.41 -21.19
C LEU A 177 26.98 4.08 -21.58
N GLN A 178 27.41 4.38 -22.81
CA GLN A 178 28.81 4.24 -23.24
C GLN A 178 29.75 5.08 -22.37
N THR A 179 29.37 6.33 -22.14
CA THR A 179 30.12 7.25 -21.27
C THR A 179 30.22 6.70 -19.86
N PHE A 180 29.11 6.20 -19.30
CA PHE A 180 29.07 5.61 -17.96
C PHE A 180 29.94 4.36 -17.84
N VAL A 181 29.88 3.45 -18.82
CA VAL A 181 30.64 2.20 -18.82
C VAL A 181 32.15 2.47 -18.94
N ALA A 182 32.55 3.51 -19.66
CA ALA A 182 33.96 3.92 -19.80
C ALA A 182 34.52 4.64 -18.55
N MET A 183 33.66 5.15 -17.66
CA MET A 183 34.09 5.83 -16.43
C MET A 183 34.55 4.83 -15.34
N ASP A 184 35.39 5.34 -14.43
CA ASP A 184 35.77 4.63 -13.20
C ASP A 184 34.58 4.53 -12.23
N ASP A 185 34.45 3.39 -11.54
CA ASP A 185 33.24 2.92 -10.86
C ASP A 185 32.82 3.73 -9.60
N THR A 186 33.40 4.90 -9.35
CA THR A 186 33.20 5.69 -8.11
C THR A 186 32.13 6.77 -8.22
N LEU A 187 31.72 7.17 -9.43
CA LEU A 187 30.77 8.27 -9.61
C LEU A 187 29.31 7.79 -9.59
N ILE A 188 28.48 8.40 -8.73
CA ILE A 188 27.02 8.19 -8.75
C ILE A 188 26.43 8.98 -9.91
N LYS A 189 25.72 8.27 -10.80
CA LYS A 189 25.09 8.82 -12.00
C LYS A 189 23.58 8.60 -11.95
N ALA A 190 22.85 9.60 -11.47
CA ALA A 190 21.39 9.53 -11.26
C ALA A 190 20.63 9.52 -12.60
N ASN A 191 21.21 10.14 -13.63
CA ASN A 191 20.73 10.05 -15.02
C ASN A 191 20.65 8.58 -15.49
N ILE A 192 21.69 7.77 -15.23
CA ILE A 192 21.74 6.35 -15.64
C ILE A 192 20.69 5.53 -14.93
N GLN A 193 20.48 5.74 -13.62
CA GLN A 193 19.41 5.06 -12.89
C GLN A 193 18.04 5.37 -13.50
N SER A 194 17.80 6.62 -13.88
CA SER A 194 16.54 7.05 -14.48
C SER A 194 16.35 6.47 -15.89
N ILE A 195 17.42 6.36 -16.68
CA ILE A 195 17.43 5.67 -17.98
C ILE A 195 17.11 4.18 -17.79
N LEU A 196 17.78 3.48 -16.87
CA LEU A 196 17.54 2.06 -16.62
C LEU A 196 16.11 1.81 -16.09
N LEU A 197 15.60 2.71 -15.25
CA LEU A 197 14.22 2.67 -14.78
C LEU A 197 13.22 2.82 -15.93
N LEU A 198 13.43 3.75 -16.86
CA LEU A 198 12.64 3.89 -18.08
C LEU A 198 12.68 2.60 -18.91
N LEU A 199 13.87 2.05 -19.16
CA LEU A 199 14.06 0.84 -19.96
C LEU A 199 13.41 -0.40 -19.33
N SER A 200 13.38 -0.50 -17.99
CA SER A 200 12.72 -1.60 -17.27
C SER A 200 11.19 -1.66 -17.47
N ARG A 201 10.59 -0.59 -18.01
CA ARG A 201 9.15 -0.53 -18.34
C ARG A 201 8.85 -0.94 -19.79
N LEU A 202 9.86 -1.37 -20.53
CA LEU A 202 9.67 -1.87 -21.89
C LEU A 202 9.35 -3.37 -21.88
N TYR A 203 8.90 -3.90 -23.01
CA TYR A 203 8.80 -5.34 -23.27
C TYR A 203 9.05 -5.67 -24.75
N TYR A 204 9.44 -6.91 -25.03
CA TYR A 204 9.70 -7.42 -26.37
C TYR A 204 8.43 -7.94 -27.09
N ASN A 205 8.34 -7.75 -28.42
CA ASN A 205 7.34 -8.38 -29.30
C ASN A 205 8.07 -8.86 -30.59
N PRO A 206 7.85 -10.10 -31.08
CA PRO A 206 8.60 -10.75 -32.18
C PRO A 206 8.65 -10.11 -33.58
N GLU A 207 8.24 -8.86 -33.77
CA GLU A 207 8.30 -8.25 -35.10
C GLU A 207 9.73 -7.86 -35.49
N PRO A 208 10.18 -8.19 -36.71
CA PRO A 208 11.49 -7.76 -37.21
C PRO A 208 11.60 -6.23 -37.23
N SER A 209 12.81 -5.73 -36.95
CA SER A 209 13.11 -4.30 -36.80
C SER A 209 14.47 -3.95 -37.40
N ASP A 210 14.54 -2.82 -38.12
CA ASP A 210 15.76 -2.32 -38.76
C ASP A 210 16.80 -1.80 -37.74
N VAL A 211 16.41 -1.60 -36.48
CA VAL A 211 17.29 -1.12 -35.39
C VAL A 211 17.83 -2.23 -34.49
N GLN A 212 17.65 -3.51 -34.84
CA GLN A 212 18.02 -4.65 -33.98
C GLN A 212 19.49 -4.63 -33.52
N TRP A 213 20.43 -4.19 -34.36
CA TRP A 213 21.84 -4.09 -33.99
C TRP A 213 22.09 -3.06 -32.87
N LYS A 214 21.43 -1.89 -32.91
CA LYS A 214 21.51 -0.88 -31.84
C LYS A 214 20.95 -1.39 -30.52
N ILE A 215 19.97 -2.29 -30.58
CA ILE A 215 19.37 -2.93 -29.40
C ILE A 215 20.33 -3.95 -28.80
N ASN A 216 21.07 -4.68 -29.63
CA ASN A 216 22.13 -5.57 -29.16
C ASN A 216 23.27 -4.77 -28.49
N ASP A 217 23.67 -3.64 -29.09
CA ASP A 217 24.65 -2.72 -28.48
C ASP A 217 24.15 -2.18 -27.14
N LEU A 218 22.87 -1.80 -27.07
CA LEU A 218 22.22 -1.34 -25.85
C LEU A 218 22.26 -2.43 -24.76
N ALA A 219 21.91 -3.67 -25.11
CA ALA A 219 21.95 -4.80 -24.18
C ALA A 219 23.38 -5.04 -23.65
N ASP A 220 24.40 -4.97 -24.51
CA ASP A 220 25.80 -5.14 -24.13
C ASP A 220 26.30 -4.03 -23.17
N LEU A 221 25.83 -2.80 -23.33
CA LEU A 221 26.13 -1.71 -22.40
C LEU A 221 25.43 -1.89 -21.05
N ILE A 222 24.17 -2.36 -21.06
CA ILE A 222 23.41 -2.65 -19.83
C ILE A 222 24.04 -3.82 -19.06
N ILE A 223 24.54 -4.85 -19.76
CA ILE A 223 25.28 -5.95 -19.15
C ILE A 223 26.47 -5.40 -18.36
N GLN A 224 27.23 -4.48 -18.97
CA GLN A 224 28.40 -3.86 -18.33
C GLN A 224 28.07 -2.95 -17.14
N CYS A 225 26.84 -2.45 -17.03
CA CYS A 225 26.39 -1.69 -15.86
C CYS A 225 26.39 -2.54 -14.56
N ALA A 226 26.54 -3.86 -14.65
CA ALA A 226 26.74 -4.77 -13.52
C ALA A 226 27.93 -4.40 -12.62
N LYS A 227 28.97 -3.75 -13.17
CA LYS A 227 30.19 -3.37 -12.41
C LYS A 227 29.98 -2.24 -11.41
N SER A 228 28.89 -1.47 -11.55
CA SER A 228 28.63 -0.27 -10.74
C SER A 228 28.76 -0.56 -9.24
N THR A 229 29.41 0.34 -8.50
CA THR A 229 29.47 0.26 -7.02
C THR A 229 28.11 0.48 -6.36
N ILE A 230 27.19 1.15 -7.07
CA ILE A 230 25.86 1.49 -6.57
C ILE A 230 24.87 0.33 -6.76
N PHE A 231 24.34 -0.16 -5.65
CA PHE A 231 23.44 -1.31 -5.61
C PHE A 231 22.19 -1.15 -6.49
N GLU A 232 21.52 0.00 -6.41
CA GLU A 232 20.29 0.24 -7.20
C GLU A 232 20.56 0.29 -8.70
N THR A 233 21.72 0.79 -9.13
CA THR A 233 22.11 0.76 -10.55
C THR A 233 22.23 -0.68 -11.05
N ARG A 234 22.83 -1.59 -10.26
CA ARG A 234 22.92 -3.01 -10.61
C ARG A 234 21.54 -3.69 -10.72
N LYS A 235 20.62 -3.38 -9.80
CA LYS A 235 19.23 -3.88 -9.84
C LYS A 235 18.47 -3.39 -11.06
N LEU A 236 18.53 -2.09 -11.33
CA LEU A 236 17.84 -1.50 -12.49
C LEU A 236 18.44 -2.01 -13.80
N ALA A 237 19.76 -2.23 -13.87
CA ALA A 237 20.41 -2.81 -15.04
C ALA A 237 19.91 -4.23 -15.33
N ALA A 238 19.80 -5.07 -14.30
CA ALA A 238 19.25 -6.42 -14.44
C ALA A 238 17.82 -6.42 -15.00
N ARG A 239 16.97 -5.51 -14.51
CA ARG A 239 15.58 -5.36 -14.98
C ARG A 239 15.48 -4.75 -16.38
N ALA A 240 16.33 -3.79 -16.70
CA ALA A 240 16.37 -3.12 -18.00
C ALA A 240 16.89 -4.02 -19.12
N LEU A 241 17.69 -5.03 -18.78
CA LEU A 241 18.22 -6.00 -19.75
C LEU A 241 17.12 -6.89 -20.32
N VAL A 242 16.24 -7.39 -19.46
CA VAL A 242 15.23 -8.39 -19.78
C VAL A 242 14.33 -7.99 -20.98
N PRO A 243 13.75 -6.77 -21.04
CA PRO A 243 12.94 -6.33 -22.17
C PRO A 243 13.61 -6.32 -23.53
N LEU A 244 14.94 -6.39 -23.58
CA LEU A 244 15.73 -6.35 -24.83
C LEU A 244 16.08 -7.74 -25.34
N LEU A 245 15.79 -8.78 -24.56
CA LEU A 245 16.11 -10.16 -24.90
C LEU A 245 14.92 -10.83 -25.60
N THR A 246 15.24 -11.86 -26.36
CA THR A 246 14.29 -12.71 -27.09
C THR A 246 14.56 -14.16 -26.74
N GLU A 247 13.64 -15.07 -27.02
CA GLU A 247 13.88 -16.52 -26.86
C GLU A 247 15.12 -17.01 -27.64
N GLN A 248 15.47 -16.34 -28.75
CA GLN A 248 16.64 -16.68 -29.56
C GLN A 248 17.95 -16.11 -29.00
N SER A 249 17.91 -14.90 -28.43
CA SER A 249 19.12 -14.21 -27.95
C SER A 249 19.45 -14.50 -26.47
N VAL A 250 18.47 -14.95 -25.69
CA VAL A 250 18.62 -15.15 -24.25
C VAL A 250 19.68 -16.20 -23.90
N GLN A 251 19.79 -17.29 -24.68
CA GLN A 251 20.83 -18.30 -24.48
C GLN A 251 22.23 -17.69 -24.60
N CYS A 252 22.49 -16.95 -25.67
CA CYS A 252 23.78 -16.35 -25.93
C CYS A 252 24.18 -15.38 -24.81
N VAL A 253 23.25 -14.52 -24.39
CA VAL A 253 23.47 -13.55 -23.31
C VAL A 253 23.70 -14.26 -21.97
N LEU A 254 22.91 -15.27 -21.64
CA LEU A 254 23.06 -16.03 -20.41
C LEU A 254 24.41 -16.77 -20.36
N THR A 255 24.80 -17.43 -21.45
CA THR A 255 26.11 -18.08 -21.57
C THR A 255 27.26 -17.07 -21.45
N LYS A 256 27.13 -15.88 -22.04
CA LYS A 256 28.12 -14.79 -21.91
C LYS A 256 28.28 -14.35 -20.47
N ILE A 257 27.18 -14.10 -19.76
CA ILE A 257 27.20 -13.67 -18.34
C ILE A 257 27.80 -14.77 -17.45
N ILE A 258 27.41 -16.04 -17.64
CA ILE A 258 27.95 -17.17 -16.89
C ILE A 258 29.47 -17.29 -17.11
N LYS A 259 29.94 -17.25 -18.36
CA LYS A 259 31.38 -17.28 -18.67
C LYS A 259 32.14 -16.11 -18.01
N ASN A 260 31.54 -14.93 -17.94
CA ASN A 260 32.13 -13.78 -17.25
C ASN A 260 32.28 -14.03 -15.74
N ILE A 261 31.27 -14.60 -15.07
CA ILE A 261 31.36 -14.95 -13.64
C ILE A 261 32.49 -15.96 -13.40
N VAL A 262 32.50 -17.02 -14.18
CA VAL A 262 33.47 -18.13 -14.08
C VAL A 262 34.91 -17.64 -14.31
N SER A 263 35.14 -16.85 -15.35
CA SER A 263 36.48 -16.35 -15.69
C SER A 263 37.02 -15.32 -14.70
N THR A 264 36.15 -14.61 -13.96
CA THR A 264 36.56 -13.61 -12.97
C THR A 264 37.28 -14.23 -11.77
N GLU A 265 37.02 -15.50 -11.43
CA GLU A 265 37.71 -16.19 -10.34
C GLU A 265 39.15 -16.59 -10.69
N ALA A 266 39.42 -16.94 -11.95
CA ALA A 266 40.70 -17.48 -12.39
C ALA A 266 41.86 -16.47 -12.34
N ASN A 267 41.58 -15.16 -12.27
CA ASN A 267 42.58 -14.11 -12.49
C ASN A 267 43.25 -13.54 -11.22
N HIS A 268 43.05 -14.13 -10.03
CA HIS A 268 43.76 -13.92 -8.75
C HIS A 268 44.01 -12.47 -8.22
N SER A 269 43.70 -11.43 -8.99
CA SER A 269 43.60 -10.03 -8.55
C SER A 269 42.22 -9.83 -7.90
N SER A 270 42.14 -8.95 -6.90
CA SER A 270 40.98 -8.76 -6.01
C SER A 270 39.62 -8.93 -6.71
N LEU A 271 38.92 -10.01 -6.38
CA LEU A 271 37.62 -10.37 -6.93
C LEU A 271 36.63 -9.20 -6.80
N ASN A 272 36.14 -8.66 -7.92
CA ASN A 272 35.13 -7.59 -7.89
C ASN A 272 33.75 -8.17 -7.57
N LEU A 273 33.42 -8.23 -6.28
CA LEU A 273 32.15 -8.77 -5.78
C LEU A 273 30.93 -7.98 -6.27
N ASN A 274 31.07 -6.68 -6.58
CA ASN A 274 29.97 -5.88 -7.12
C ASN A 274 29.61 -6.33 -8.53
N LEU A 275 30.62 -6.57 -9.37
CA LEU A 275 30.43 -7.08 -10.73
C LEU A 275 29.73 -8.44 -10.72
N ILE A 276 30.22 -9.38 -9.91
CA ILE A 276 29.62 -10.73 -9.81
C ILE A 276 28.18 -10.63 -9.29
N HIS A 277 27.92 -9.77 -8.31
CA HIS A 277 26.57 -9.52 -7.84
C HIS A 277 25.66 -8.91 -8.92
N GLY A 278 26.15 -7.97 -9.73
CA GLY A 278 25.40 -7.42 -10.86
C GLY A 278 25.06 -8.48 -11.92
N TYR A 279 26.02 -9.35 -12.26
CA TYR A 279 25.76 -10.48 -13.15
C TYR A 279 24.78 -11.49 -12.56
N MET A 280 24.87 -11.78 -11.26
CA MET A 280 23.94 -12.69 -10.58
C MET A 280 22.51 -12.12 -10.60
N LEU A 281 22.34 -10.81 -10.42
CA LEU A 281 21.04 -10.14 -10.57
C LEU A 281 20.51 -10.25 -12.00
N GLN A 282 21.35 -10.05 -13.02
CA GLN A 282 20.95 -10.20 -14.42
C GLN A 282 20.48 -11.62 -14.72
N ILE A 283 21.22 -12.64 -14.27
CA ILE A 283 20.78 -14.04 -14.37
C ILE A 283 19.41 -14.20 -13.71
N TYR A 284 19.26 -13.76 -12.46
CA TYR A 284 18.01 -13.91 -11.72
C TYR A 284 16.79 -13.31 -12.43
N GLU A 285 16.90 -12.06 -12.89
CA GLU A 285 15.80 -11.37 -13.61
C GLU A 285 15.48 -12.06 -14.96
N ILE A 286 16.50 -12.57 -15.67
CA ILE A 286 16.31 -13.36 -16.90
C ILE A 286 15.52 -14.64 -16.61
N LEU A 287 15.88 -15.38 -15.56
CA LEU A 287 15.23 -16.65 -15.20
C LEU A 287 13.75 -16.44 -14.81
N ILE A 288 13.46 -15.37 -14.06
CA ILE A 288 12.09 -15.03 -13.67
C ILE A 288 11.25 -14.66 -14.91
N HIS A 289 11.78 -13.83 -15.81
CA HIS A 289 10.98 -13.29 -16.91
C HIS A 289 10.63 -14.31 -17.97
N PHE A 290 11.63 -15.04 -18.48
CA PHE A 290 11.44 -15.94 -19.62
C PHE A 290 10.79 -17.27 -19.24
N ASN A 291 10.53 -17.48 -17.94
CA ASN A 291 9.91 -18.65 -17.34
C ASN A 291 10.31 -19.96 -18.05
N PHE A 292 11.33 -20.61 -17.52
CA PHE A 292 12.28 -21.56 -18.12
C PHE A 292 11.86 -22.61 -19.19
N LYS A 293 10.58 -22.75 -19.59
CA LYS A 293 10.13 -23.58 -20.74
C LYS A 293 10.87 -23.25 -22.04
N SER A 294 11.27 -21.98 -22.21
CA SER A 294 12.09 -21.51 -23.34
C SER A 294 13.53 -22.06 -23.31
N PHE A 295 13.97 -22.66 -22.20
CA PHE A 295 15.33 -23.15 -21.99
C PHE A 295 15.43 -24.68 -21.83
N GLU A 296 14.35 -25.45 -21.96
CA GLU A 296 14.42 -26.92 -22.01
C GLU A 296 15.28 -27.43 -23.20
N SER A 297 15.46 -26.59 -24.22
CA SER A 297 16.33 -26.85 -25.38
C SER A 297 17.71 -26.18 -25.30
N ILE A 298 17.99 -25.43 -24.23
CA ILE A 298 19.19 -24.60 -24.09
C ILE A 298 20.28 -25.36 -23.31
N ASP A 299 21.41 -25.63 -23.97
CA ASP A 299 22.59 -26.26 -23.37
C ASP A 299 23.39 -25.25 -22.51
N VAL A 300 22.86 -24.91 -21.34
CA VAL A 300 23.62 -24.19 -20.29
C VAL A 300 24.10 -25.23 -19.27
N SER A 301 25.41 -25.34 -19.08
CA SER A 301 26.01 -26.21 -18.07
C SER A 301 25.85 -25.63 -16.65
N TRP A 302 24.62 -25.71 -16.11
CA TRP A 302 24.32 -25.35 -14.73
C TRP A 302 25.16 -26.13 -13.72
N CYS A 303 25.51 -27.38 -14.05
CA CYS A 303 26.42 -28.22 -13.27
C CYS A 303 27.77 -27.53 -13.04
N GLU A 304 28.37 -27.00 -14.10
CA GLU A 304 29.69 -26.36 -14.02
C GLU A 304 29.60 -25.01 -13.32
N PHE A 305 28.55 -24.24 -13.62
CA PHE A 305 28.26 -22.99 -12.92
C PHE A 305 28.19 -23.22 -11.41
N LEU A 306 27.35 -24.14 -10.93
CA LEU A 306 27.16 -24.41 -9.49
C LEU A 306 28.46 -24.88 -8.81
N LYS A 307 29.25 -25.72 -9.47
CA LYS A 307 30.55 -26.17 -8.95
C LYS A 307 31.53 -25.01 -8.80
N GLN A 308 31.59 -24.13 -9.79
CA GLN A 308 32.51 -22.99 -9.80
C GLN A 308 32.03 -21.81 -8.96
N THR A 309 30.76 -21.76 -8.54
CA THR A 309 30.22 -20.66 -7.72
C THR A 309 29.91 -21.04 -6.28
N ILE A 310 30.17 -22.28 -5.85
CA ILE A 310 29.91 -22.72 -4.46
C ILE A 310 30.64 -21.88 -3.41
N TRP A 311 31.81 -21.35 -3.77
CA TRP A 311 32.63 -20.48 -2.92
C TRP A 311 31.86 -19.26 -2.40
N ILE A 312 30.82 -18.80 -3.11
CA ILE A 312 29.99 -17.65 -2.70
C ILE A 312 29.39 -17.89 -1.31
N ILE A 313 28.92 -19.11 -1.07
CA ILE A 313 28.32 -19.52 0.20
C ILE A 313 29.41 -19.85 1.22
N GLU A 314 30.48 -20.53 0.81
CA GLU A 314 31.60 -20.91 1.69
C GLU A 314 32.34 -19.68 2.25
N ASN A 315 32.45 -18.59 1.50
CA ASN A 315 33.06 -17.35 1.95
C ASN A 315 32.30 -16.69 3.11
N LEU A 316 31.03 -17.06 3.33
CA LEU A 316 30.24 -16.56 4.45
C LEU A 316 30.65 -17.19 5.79
N GLU A 317 31.32 -18.34 5.79
CA GLU A 317 31.69 -19.06 7.01
C GLU A 317 32.86 -18.41 7.74
N ARG A 318 32.79 -18.40 9.08
CA ARG A 318 33.84 -17.86 9.99
C ARG A 318 35.22 -18.50 9.75
N LYS A 319 35.26 -19.75 9.29
CA LYS A 319 36.52 -20.49 9.05
C LYS A 319 37.25 -20.04 7.78
N ASN A 320 36.55 -19.41 6.84
CA ASN A 320 37.13 -18.95 5.59
C ASN A 320 37.73 -17.55 5.77
N SER A 321 38.92 -17.28 5.25
CA SER A 321 39.58 -15.96 5.37
C SER A 321 39.12 -14.93 4.32
N LYS A 322 38.44 -15.36 3.25
CA LYS A 322 37.95 -14.48 2.17
C LYS A 322 36.80 -13.57 2.65
N SER A 323 36.62 -12.42 2.00
CA SER A 323 35.56 -11.46 2.33
C SER A 323 34.16 -12.02 2.05
N PRO A 324 33.20 -11.94 3.00
CA PRO A 324 31.82 -12.37 2.78
C PRO A 324 31.02 -11.32 2.00
N SER A 325 30.09 -11.78 1.16
CA SER A 325 29.04 -10.93 0.59
C SER A 325 27.68 -11.63 0.72
N PHE A 326 26.95 -11.30 1.79
CA PHE A 326 25.61 -11.85 2.03
C PHE A 326 24.61 -11.40 0.96
N LEU A 327 24.81 -10.21 0.40
CA LEU A 327 23.97 -9.70 -0.68
C LEU A 327 24.14 -10.54 -1.95
N LEU A 328 25.37 -10.87 -2.35
CA LEU A 328 25.64 -11.79 -3.45
C LEU A 328 25.08 -13.18 -3.17
N ALA A 329 25.31 -13.71 -1.97
CA ALA A 329 24.82 -15.02 -1.60
C ALA A 329 23.29 -15.11 -1.60
N ALA A 330 22.58 -14.05 -1.22
CA ALA A 330 21.12 -13.99 -1.26
C ALA A 330 20.60 -14.17 -2.69
N VAL A 331 21.13 -13.40 -3.65
CA VAL A 331 20.76 -13.50 -5.06
C VAL A 331 21.18 -14.86 -5.64
N TYR A 332 22.37 -15.36 -5.29
CA TYR A 332 22.84 -16.68 -5.71
C TYR A 332 21.87 -17.80 -5.29
N VAL A 333 21.42 -17.79 -4.03
CA VAL A 333 20.44 -18.76 -3.53
C VAL A 333 19.11 -18.63 -4.28
N ASN A 334 18.67 -17.41 -4.60
CA ASN A 334 17.47 -17.20 -5.42
C ASN A 334 17.63 -17.73 -6.85
N VAL A 335 18.82 -17.58 -7.45
CA VAL A 335 19.15 -18.20 -8.75
C VAL A 335 19.12 -19.73 -8.65
N CYS A 336 19.73 -20.32 -7.62
CA CYS A 336 19.64 -21.76 -7.37
C CYS A 336 18.19 -22.23 -7.24
N ASN A 337 17.36 -21.48 -6.52
CA ASN A 337 15.93 -21.76 -6.40
C ASN A 337 15.25 -21.78 -7.77
N GLU A 338 15.45 -20.76 -8.60
CA GLU A 338 14.85 -20.74 -9.93
C GLU A 338 15.35 -21.89 -10.81
N ILE A 339 16.65 -22.22 -10.80
CA ILE A 339 17.20 -23.38 -11.52
C ILE A 339 16.52 -24.69 -11.08
N CYS A 340 16.35 -24.91 -9.77
CA CYS A 340 15.67 -26.09 -9.23
C CYS A 340 14.21 -26.18 -9.66
N LYS A 341 13.55 -25.05 -9.97
CA LYS A 341 12.15 -25.11 -10.36
C LYS A 341 11.94 -25.71 -11.74
N VAL A 342 12.99 -25.76 -12.54
CA VAL A 342 13.01 -26.16 -13.95
C VAL A 342 13.20 -27.66 -14.09
N ASP A 343 14.26 -28.16 -13.48
CA ASP A 343 14.69 -29.53 -13.63
C ASP A 343 15.13 -30.06 -12.26
N GLU A 344 14.34 -31.00 -11.76
CA GLU A 344 14.55 -31.64 -10.46
C GLU A 344 15.84 -32.50 -10.46
N THR A 345 16.42 -32.85 -11.61
CA THR A 345 17.67 -33.61 -11.66
C THR A 345 18.86 -32.83 -11.07
N TYR A 346 18.87 -31.49 -11.21
CA TYR A 346 19.90 -30.63 -10.61
C TYR A 346 19.85 -30.63 -9.07
N MET A 347 18.76 -31.09 -8.45
CA MET A 347 18.63 -31.21 -7.00
C MET A 347 19.68 -32.13 -6.40
N THR A 348 20.01 -33.22 -7.09
CA THR A 348 21.04 -34.17 -6.65
C THR A 348 22.41 -33.49 -6.53
N GLN A 349 22.71 -32.57 -7.45
CA GLN A 349 23.97 -31.84 -7.51
C GLN A 349 24.04 -30.70 -6.49
N LEU A 350 22.89 -30.14 -6.11
CA LEU A 350 22.77 -29.10 -5.09
C LEU A 350 22.79 -29.64 -3.66
N THR A 351 22.78 -30.96 -3.47
CA THR A 351 22.85 -31.60 -2.14
C THR A 351 23.92 -31.01 -1.22
N PRO A 352 25.19 -30.80 -1.66
CA PRO A 352 26.21 -30.16 -0.82
C PRO A 352 25.84 -28.73 -0.42
N ILE A 353 25.32 -27.95 -1.37
CA ILE A 353 24.86 -26.57 -1.12
C ILE A 353 23.71 -26.58 -0.11
N ILE A 354 22.74 -27.49 -0.25
CA ILE A 354 21.59 -27.64 0.66
C ILE A 354 22.06 -27.94 2.09
N TYR A 355 23.00 -28.87 2.28
CA TYR A 355 23.55 -29.15 3.61
C TYR A 355 24.27 -27.95 4.21
N THR A 356 25.08 -27.25 3.42
CA THR A 356 25.80 -26.05 3.86
C THR A 356 24.82 -24.96 4.31
N ILE A 357 23.82 -24.62 3.49
CA ILE A 357 22.85 -23.56 3.81
C ILE A 357 21.93 -23.93 4.98
N ILE A 358 21.54 -25.20 5.14
CA ILE A 358 20.81 -25.66 6.33
C ILE A 358 21.67 -25.44 7.58
N SER A 359 22.96 -25.78 7.51
CA SER A 359 23.86 -25.56 8.64
C SER A 359 24.08 -24.06 8.92
N HIS A 360 24.02 -23.19 7.91
CA HIS A 360 24.05 -21.73 8.11
C HIS A 360 22.84 -21.17 8.87
N LEU A 361 21.71 -21.87 8.85
CA LEU A 361 20.49 -21.49 9.58
C LEU A 361 20.40 -22.09 10.99
N LEU A 362 21.08 -23.21 11.24
CA LEU A 362 21.00 -23.95 12.51
C LEU A 362 22.24 -23.77 13.40
N ASP A 363 23.40 -23.53 12.78
CA ASP A 363 24.68 -23.43 13.47
C ASP A 363 25.23 -21.99 13.42
N GLU A 364 26.03 -21.61 14.41
CA GLU A 364 26.74 -20.33 14.45
C GLU A 364 27.98 -20.28 13.52
N LYS A 365 27.82 -20.64 12.25
CA LYS A 365 28.93 -20.69 11.27
C LYS A 365 29.16 -19.39 10.52
N LEU A 366 28.14 -18.56 10.36
CA LEU A 366 28.21 -17.35 9.54
C LEU A 366 29.04 -16.24 10.21
N LYS A 367 29.80 -15.51 9.39
CA LYS A 367 30.42 -14.22 9.74
C LYS A 367 29.35 -13.17 10.06
N ARG A 368 29.79 -12.06 10.66
CA ARG A 368 28.97 -10.84 10.78
C ARG A 368 29.13 -10.00 9.51
N GLY A 369 28.07 -9.31 9.10
CA GLY A 369 28.10 -8.42 7.94
C GLY A 369 26.70 -7.92 7.55
N PRO A 370 26.63 -6.90 6.68
CA PRO A 370 25.37 -6.36 6.19
C PRO A 370 24.62 -7.41 5.35
N ALA A 371 23.29 -7.27 5.23
CA ALA A 371 22.42 -8.13 4.43
C ALA A 371 22.39 -9.63 4.83
N ARG A 372 22.90 -9.99 6.01
CA ARG A 372 22.85 -11.38 6.53
C ARG A 372 21.42 -11.90 6.68
N GLU A 373 20.48 -11.06 7.09
CA GLU A 373 19.05 -11.37 7.15
C GLU A 373 18.49 -11.72 5.76
N LEU A 374 18.79 -10.90 4.74
CA LEU A 374 18.33 -11.14 3.36
C LEU A 374 18.81 -12.49 2.82
N TYR A 375 20.06 -12.87 3.12
CA TYR A 375 20.59 -14.18 2.79
C TYR A 375 19.80 -15.30 3.48
N LYS A 376 19.64 -15.22 4.81
CA LYS A 376 18.90 -16.23 5.58
C LYS A 376 17.44 -16.37 5.10
N LEU A 377 16.78 -15.26 4.80
CA LEU A 377 15.45 -15.21 4.20
C LEU A 377 15.39 -15.94 2.85
N SER A 378 16.37 -15.68 1.97
CA SER A 378 16.47 -16.34 0.66
C SER A 378 16.68 -17.85 0.83
N VAL A 379 17.52 -18.27 1.79
CA VAL A 379 17.72 -19.68 2.13
C VAL A 379 16.44 -20.33 2.65
N ILE A 380 15.71 -19.69 3.56
CA ILE A 380 14.44 -20.22 4.08
C ILE A 380 13.43 -20.42 2.93
N LYS A 381 13.29 -19.43 2.04
CA LYS A 381 12.41 -19.53 0.85
C LYS A 381 12.83 -20.67 -0.07
N PHE A 382 14.13 -20.83 -0.31
CA PHE A 382 14.67 -21.91 -1.13
C PHE A 382 14.40 -23.30 -0.51
N ILE A 383 14.70 -23.47 0.78
CA ILE A 383 14.43 -24.72 1.52
C ILE A 383 12.94 -25.07 1.50
N ARG A 384 12.06 -24.09 1.70
CA ARG A 384 10.60 -24.30 1.63
C ARG A 384 10.16 -24.69 0.21
N SER A 385 10.70 -24.05 -0.81
CA SER A 385 10.44 -24.39 -2.23
C SER A 385 10.82 -25.85 -2.53
N ILE A 386 12.00 -26.28 -2.05
CA ILE A 386 12.48 -27.66 -2.18
C ILE A 386 11.58 -28.64 -1.42
N ALA A 387 11.25 -28.34 -0.16
CA ALA A 387 10.44 -29.22 0.69
C ALA A 387 9.01 -29.42 0.16
N LYS A 388 8.47 -28.43 -0.57
CA LYS A 388 7.16 -28.56 -1.23
C LYS A 388 7.18 -29.50 -2.44
N ARG A 389 8.30 -29.53 -3.16
CA ARG A 389 8.44 -30.28 -4.42
C ARG A 389 9.00 -31.68 -4.23
N THR A 390 9.80 -31.87 -3.18
CA THR A 390 10.60 -33.08 -2.98
C THR A 390 10.49 -33.61 -1.54
N SER A 391 10.76 -34.90 -1.36
CA SER A 391 10.91 -35.54 -0.05
C SER A 391 12.32 -35.41 0.55
N ILE A 392 13.24 -34.71 -0.13
CA ILE A 392 14.66 -34.59 0.27
C ILE A 392 14.79 -33.89 1.63
N ILE A 393 14.00 -32.84 1.84
CA ILE A 393 13.98 -32.10 3.11
C ILE A 393 12.74 -32.53 3.89
N GLN A 394 12.98 -33.29 4.97
CA GLN A 394 11.92 -33.71 5.88
C GLN A 394 11.28 -32.49 6.57
N GLN A 395 9.97 -32.55 6.81
CA GLN A 395 9.26 -31.47 7.53
C GLN A 395 9.80 -31.22 8.94
N SER A 396 10.38 -32.24 9.59
CA SER A 396 11.04 -32.12 10.90
C SER A 396 12.21 -31.13 10.87
N ILE A 397 13.02 -31.15 9.81
CA ILE A 397 14.14 -30.22 9.61
C ILE A 397 13.62 -28.81 9.40
N LEU A 398 12.57 -28.68 8.58
CA LEU A 398 11.93 -27.40 8.28
C LEU A 398 11.40 -26.73 9.56
N ILE A 399 10.68 -27.48 10.39
CA ILE A 399 10.19 -27.01 11.69
C ILE A 399 11.36 -26.60 12.58
N ARG A 400 12.41 -27.43 12.69
CA ARG A 400 13.59 -27.10 13.50
C ARG A 400 14.25 -25.79 13.06
N ILE A 401 14.34 -25.53 11.75
CA ILE A 401 14.87 -24.27 11.19
C ILE A 401 14.02 -23.08 11.66
N TYR A 402 12.69 -23.16 11.52
CA TYR A 402 11.81 -22.07 11.95
C TYR A 402 11.90 -21.84 13.45
N LEU A 403 11.77 -22.89 14.26
CA LEU A 403 11.83 -22.80 15.72
C LEU A 403 13.15 -22.18 16.20
N HIS A 404 14.27 -22.56 15.60
CA HIS A 404 15.56 -21.97 15.93
C HIS A 404 15.61 -20.47 15.60
N ASN A 405 15.08 -20.06 14.44
CA ASN A 405 15.18 -18.68 13.98
C ASN A 405 14.10 -17.74 14.56
N LEU A 406 13.07 -18.24 15.26
CA LEU A 406 12.09 -17.41 16.01
C LEU A 406 12.76 -16.54 17.09
N LYS A 407 13.89 -16.98 17.64
CA LYS A 407 14.63 -16.30 18.71
C LYS A 407 15.79 -15.43 18.22
N VAL A 408 16.15 -15.56 16.95
CA VAL A 408 17.29 -14.85 16.37
C VAL A 408 16.83 -13.43 16.05
N PRO A 409 17.34 -12.38 16.73
CA PRO A 409 16.81 -11.01 16.62
C PRO A 409 16.72 -10.52 15.17
N GLU A 410 17.72 -10.82 14.34
CA GLU A 410 17.75 -10.37 12.94
C GLU A 410 16.81 -11.17 12.02
N MET A 411 16.09 -12.17 12.53
CA MET A 411 15.20 -13.03 11.74
C MET A 411 13.77 -13.08 12.27
N GLN A 412 13.48 -12.44 13.40
CA GLN A 412 12.19 -12.63 14.07
C GLN A 412 11.02 -12.22 13.18
N ILE A 413 11.00 -10.98 12.68
CA ILE A 413 9.90 -10.46 11.84
C ILE A 413 9.68 -11.37 10.62
N ALA A 414 10.77 -11.65 9.90
CA ALA A 414 10.81 -12.56 8.77
C ALA A 414 10.18 -13.93 9.06
N VAL A 415 10.63 -14.61 10.12
CA VAL A 415 10.16 -15.95 10.45
C VAL A 415 8.72 -15.92 10.94
N TRP A 416 8.37 -14.96 11.80
CA TRP A 416 7.01 -14.78 12.29
C TRP A 416 5.99 -14.50 11.18
N SER A 417 6.39 -13.82 10.10
CA SER A 417 5.54 -13.63 8.91
C SER A 417 5.35 -14.91 8.08
N ILE A 418 6.32 -15.82 8.10
CA ILE A 418 6.32 -17.06 7.29
C ILE A 418 5.54 -18.20 7.98
N VAL A 419 5.57 -18.28 9.31
CA VAL A 419 4.92 -19.35 10.07
C VAL A 419 3.40 -19.45 9.80
N PRO A 420 2.63 -18.34 9.77
CA PRO A 420 1.21 -18.38 9.41
C PRO A 420 0.94 -18.98 8.02
N GLU A 421 1.77 -18.66 7.02
CA GLU A 421 1.62 -19.23 5.68
C GLU A 421 1.79 -20.76 5.69
N ILE A 422 2.70 -21.27 6.52
CA ILE A 422 2.94 -22.72 6.64
C ILE A 422 1.74 -23.40 7.30
N ILE A 423 1.18 -22.79 8.35
CA ILE A 423 -0.02 -23.31 9.03
C ILE A 423 -1.17 -23.44 8.02
N ASN A 424 -1.31 -22.47 7.12
CA ASN A 424 -2.36 -22.47 6.11
C ASN A 424 -2.09 -23.43 4.93
N GLU A 425 -0.82 -23.74 4.64
CA GLU A 425 -0.43 -24.63 3.52
C GLU A 425 -0.39 -26.12 3.87
N VAL A 426 -0.09 -26.46 5.13
CA VAL A 426 0.11 -27.86 5.54
C VAL A 426 -1.24 -28.52 5.82
N LYS A 427 -1.65 -29.45 4.95
CA LYS A 427 -2.69 -30.44 5.29
C LYS A 427 -2.20 -31.28 6.48
N TYR A 428 -2.97 -31.30 7.56
CA TYR A 428 -2.71 -31.93 8.86
C TYR A 428 -1.53 -32.92 8.88
N SER A 429 -0.45 -32.57 9.59
CA SER A 429 0.70 -33.46 9.84
C SER A 429 1.00 -33.53 11.34
N ASP A 430 1.52 -34.66 11.82
CA ASP A 430 1.96 -34.85 13.21
C ASP A 430 3.00 -33.80 13.66
N ALA A 431 3.62 -33.12 12.70
CA ALA A 431 4.64 -32.11 12.91
C ALA A 431 4.06 -30.68 13.13
N LEU A 432 2.80 -30.44 12.76
CA LEU A 432 2.13 -29.13 12.93
C LEU A 432 1.83 -28.81 14.40
N VAL A 433 1.42 -29.81 15.18
CA VAL A 433 1.03 -29.64 16.58
C VAL A 433 2.21 -29.17 17.47
N PRO A 434 3.43 -29.75 17.38
CA PRO A 434 4.60 -29.24 18.08
C PRO A 434 5.00 -27.82 17.67
N LEU A 435 4.87 -27.47 16.38
CA LEU A 435 5.16 -26.14 15.87
C LEU A 435 4.23 -25.10 16.51
N LEU A 436 2.92 -25.35 16.49
CA LEU A 436 1.92 -24.49 17.13
C LEU A 436 2.19 -24.33 18.64
N ASN A 437 2.50 -25.44 19.33
CA ASN A 437 2.79 -25.44 20.77
C ASN A 437 4.00 -24.61 21.14
N TYR A 438 5.13 -24.87 20.49
CA TYR A 438 6.36 -24.17 20.78
C TYR A 438 6.18 -22.67 20.49
N THR A 439 5.62 -22.35 19.33
CA THR A 439 5.47 -20.96 18.88
C THR A 439 4.51 -20.17 19.77
N PHE A 440 3.40 -20.77 20.21
CA PHE A 440 2.51 -20.16 21.21
C PHE A 440 3.21 -19.95 22.57
N ASN A 441 3.94 -20.95 23.06
CA ASN A 441 4.67 -20.84 24.33
C ASN A 441 5.77 -19.76 24.26
N GLU A 442 6.42 -19.57 23.12
CA GLU A 442 7.39 -18.48 22.94
C GLU A 442 6.74 -17.11 23.00
N ILE A 443 5.56 -16.92 22.40
CA ILE A 443 4.77 -15.69 22.57
C ILE A 443 4.42 -15.49 24.04
N ARG A 444 3.84 -16.51 24.68
CA ARG A 444 3.40 -16.43 26.07
C ARG A 444 4.55 -16.09 27.02
N ASN A 445 5.70 -16.74 26.84
CA ASN A 445 6.90 -16.49 27.64
C ASN A 445 7.51 -15.12 27.37
N SER A 446 7.26 -14.49 26.22
CA SER A 446 7.83 -13.18 25.87
C SER A 446 6.88 -12.00 26.10
N THR A 447 5.68 -12.22 26.66
CA THR A 447 4.66 -11.18 26.88
C THR A 447 5.13 -9.99 27.73
N TYR A 448 6.15 -10.16 28.58
CA TYR A 448 6.74 -9.06 29.34
C TYR A 448 7.63 -8.14 28.47
N CYS A 449 8.18 -8.67 27.37
CA CYS A 449 9.03 -7.95 26.41
C CYS A 449 8.25 -7.28 25.28
N PHE A 450 6.93 -7.48 25.15
CA PHE A 450 6.17 -6.99 24.00
C PHE A 450 6.37 -5.49 23.74
N HIS A 451 6.38 -4.66 24.79
CA HIS A 451 6.65 -3.21 24.69
C HIS A 451 8.01 -2.84 24.07
N ARG A 452 8.96 -3.77 23.99
CA ARG A 452 10.28 -3.60 23.36
C ARG A 452 10.33 -4.10 21.92
N TYR A 453 9.34 -4.88 21.49
CA TYR A 453 9.27 -5.41 20.14
C TYR A 453 8.80 -4.34 19.16
N SER A 454 9.28 -4.43 17.92
CA SER A 454 8.80 -3.53 16.88
C SER A 454 7.32 -3.79 16.58
N PRO A 455 6.58 -2.77 16.13
CA PRO A 455 5.20 -2.91 15.66
C PRO A 455 5.00 -4.11 14.72
N GLU A 456 5.89 -4.30 13.74
CA GLU A 456 5.78 -5.34 12.72
C GLU A 456 5.95 -6.75 13.29
N LEU A 457 6.82 -6.89 14.30
CA LEU A 457 7.01 -8.15 15.01
C LEU A 457 5.77 -8.53 15.81
N GLN A 458 5.16 -7.56 16.50
CA GLN A 458 3.92 -7.76 17.25
C GLN A 458 2.77 -8.16 16.32
N ASP A 459 2.61 -7.49 15.18
CA ASP A 459 1.57 -7.83 14.20
C ASP A 459 1.74 -9.24 13.65
N SER A 460 2.98 -9.63 13.33
CA SER A 460 3.28 -10.98 12.87
C SER A 460 2.94 -12.04 13.94
N MET A 461 3.16 -11.72 15.23
CA MET A 461 2.74 -12.58 16.35
C MET A 461 1.21 -12.63 16.51
N PHE A 462 0.50 -11.51 16.36
CA PHE A 462 -0.96 -11.48 16.41
C PHE A 462 -1.59 -12.27 15.26
N ASP A 463 -1.05 -12.13 14.06
CA ASP A 463 -1.46 -12.91 12.90
C ASP A 463 -1.20 -14.41 13.10
N PHE A 464 -0.07 -14.79 13.70
CA PHE A 464 0.16 -16.18 14.07
C PHE A 464 -0.92 -16.72 15.02
N LEU A 465 -1.26 -15.98 16.08
CA LEU A 465 -2.31 -16.40 17.03
C LEU A 465 -3.67 -16.53 16.34
N TYR A 466 -4.01 -15.59 15.45
CA TYR A 466 -5.25 -15.61 14.68
C TYR A 466 -5.31 -16.82 13.74
N ASN A 467 -4.26 -17.05 12.96
CA ASN A 467 -4.18 -18.20 12.05
C ASN A 467 -4.17 -19.53 12.82
N SER A 468 -3.58 -19.56 14.02
CA SER A 468 -3.66 -20.72 14.92
C SER A 468 -5.11 -21.02 15.31
N LEU A 469 -5.91 -20.01 15.67
CA LEU A 469 -7.34 -20.20 15.97
C LEU A 469 -8.13 -20.72 14.75
N MET A 470 -7.85 -20.18 13.57
CA MET A 470 -8.50 -20.59 12.32
C MET A 470 -8.14 -22.01 11.90
N CYS A 471 -6.87 -22.39 12.02
CA CYS A 471 -6.39 -23.73 11.73
C CYS A 471 -7.01 -24.77 12.68
N ILE A 472 -6.99 -24.50 13.99
CA ILE A 472 -7.52 -25.47 14.95
C ILE A 472 -9.01 -25.66 14.72
N ASN A 473 -9.79 -24.64 14.30
CA ASN A 473 -11.22 -24.75 13.97
C ASN A 473 -11.59 -25.86 12.97
N GLN A 474 -10.64 -26.30 12.13
CA GLN A 474 -10.84 -27.38 11.16
C GLN A 474 -10.54 -28.78 11.70
N ILE A 475 -10.07 -28.92 12.95
CA ILE A 475 -9.64 -30.18 13.58
C ILE A 475 -10.70 -30.65 14.58
N GLU A 476 -11.28 -31.83 14.35
CA GLU A 476 -12.50 -32.28 15.05
C GLU A 476 -12.32 -32.94 16.43
N SER A 477 -11.13 -33.32 16.94
CA SER A 477 -11.16 -34.22 18.13
C SER A 477 -10.03 -34.23 19.17
N SER A 478 -8.99 -33.37 19.14
CA SER A 478 -7.94 -33.46 20.20
C SER A 478 -7.35 -32.16 20.75
N ASP A 479 -7.47 -30.99 20.09
CA ASP A 479 -6.76 -29.75 20.51
C ASP A 479 -7.69 -28.65 21.07
N PHE A 480 -8.85 -29.06 21.60
CA PHE A 480 -9.88 -28.17 22.16
C PHE A 480 -9.35 -27.27 23.30
N MET A 481 -8.51 -27.83 24.19
CA MET A 481 -7.90 -27.08 25.30
C MET A 481 -7.00 -25.95 24.81
N ARG A 482 -6.27 -26.14 23.70
CA ARG A 482 -5.36 -25.11 23.18
C ARG A 482 -6.08 -23.91 22.60
N ARG A 483 -7.22 -24.11 21.94
CA ARG A 483 -8.05 -22.98 21.48
C ARG A 483 -8.45 -22.10 22.65
N ILE A 484 -8.87 -22.73 23.74
CA ILE A 484 -9.25 -22.04 24.97
C ILE A 484 -8.05 -21.32 25.59
N ASP A 485 -6.87 -21.96 25.63
CA ASP A 485 -5.66 -21.34 26.16
C ASP A 485 -5.24 -20.09 25.37
N ILE A 486 -5.29 -20.13 24.04
CA ILE A 486 -5.02 -18.96 23.19
C ILE A 486 -6.04 -17.86 23.48
N CYS A 487 -7.34 -18.19 23.49
CA CYS A 487 -8.39 -17.19 23.75
C CYS A 487 -8.24 -16.56 25.15
N LYS A 488 -7.99 -17.37 26.18
CA LYS A 488 -7.75 -16.89 27.55
C LYS A 488 -6.52 -16.01 27.63
N PHE A 489 -5.42 -16.39 26.97
CA PHE A 489 -4.21 -15.59 26.92
C PHE A 489 -4.46 -14.22 26.26
N VAL A 490 -5.17 -14.18 25.13
CA VAL A 490 -5.50 -12.92 24.45
C VAL A 490 -6.41 -12.04 25.32
N LEU A 491 -7.49 -12.60 25.87
CA LEU A 491 -8.50 -11.84 26.61
C LEU A 491 -8.04 -11.42 28.00
N ASN A 492 -7.28 -12.25 28.71
CA ASN A 492 -6.94 -12.03 30.12
C ASN A 492 -5.50 -11.50 30.31
N GLU A 493 -4.61 -11.64 29.34
CA GLU A 493 -3.23 -11.13 29.46
C GLU A 493 -2.90 -10.03 28.43
N ILE A 494 -3.20 -10.22 27.14
CA ILE A 494 -2.88 -9.23 26.11
C ILE A 494 -3.81 -8.02 26.21
N ARG A 495 -5.13 -8.22 26.31
CA ARG A 495 -6.12 -7.12 26.38
C ARG A 495 -5.82 -6.13 27.51
N LEU A 496 -5.47 -6.64 28.69
CA LEU A 496 -5.17 -5.78 29.85
C LEU A 496 -3.93 -4.88 29.65
N LYS A 497 -3.10 -5.15 28.64
CA LYS A 497 -1.93 -4.33 28.28
C LYS A 497 -2.21 -3.34 27.16
N ASN A 498 -3.40 -3.35 26.57
CA ASN A 498 -3.78 -2.57 25.40
C ASN A 498 -3.54 -1.06 25.58
N ASN A 499 -4.06 -0.48 26.67
CA ASN A 499 -3.94 0.96 26.95
C ASN A 499 -2.48 1.43 27.17
N LYS A 500 -1.54 0.50 27.43
CA LYS A 500 -0.12 0.84 27.62
C LYS A 500 0.69 0.80 26.32
N ASN A 501 0.23 0.01 25.34
CA ASN A 501 1.03 -0.32 24.16
C ASN A 501 0.33 0.05 22.83
N GLY A 502 -0.84 0.69 22.87
CA GLY A 502 -1.54 1.20 21.68
C GLY A 502 -2.03 0.11 20.73
N TYR A 503 -2.39 -1.08 21.24
CA TYR A 503 -2.78 -2.20 20.37
C TYR A 503 -4.12 -1.96 19.65
N CYS A 504 -5.02 -1.15 20.23
CA CYS A 504 -6.30 -0.75 19.63
C CYS A 504 -6.19 -0.12 18.24
N GLU A 505 -5.03 0.42 17.86
CA GLU A 505 -4.83 1.04 16.55
C GLU A 505 -4.35 0.02 15.49
N ARG A 506 -4.27 -1.27 15.85
CA ARG A 506 -3.63 -2.31 15.03
C ARG A 506 -4.64 -3.33 14.53
N ASP A 507 -4.85 -3.37 13.22
CA ASP A 507 -5.83 -4.23 12.55
C ASP A 507 -5.68 -5.72 12.91
N CYS A 508 -4.44 -6.23 12.92
CA CYS A 508 -4.14 -7.62 13.25
C CYS A 508 -4.54 -7.97 14.70
N TYR A 509 -4.34 -7.04 15.63
CA TYR A 509 -4.76 -7.21 17.02
C TYR A 509 -6.28 -7.18 17.17
N LEU A 510 -6.96 -6.19 16.59
CA LEU A 510 -8.42 -6.08 16.66
C LEU A 510 -9.09 -7.34 16.09
N ARG A 511 -8.62 -7.81 14.93
CA ARG A 511 -9.07 -9.08 14.34
C ARG A 511 -8.88 -10.27 15.29
N LEU A 512 -7.70 -10.40 15.91
CA LEU A 512 -7.41 -11.45 16.87
C LEU A 512 -8.30 -11.36 18.13
N LEU A 513 -8.49 -10.16 18.65
CA LEU A 513 -9.29 -9.88 19.85
C LEU A 513 -10.74 -10.32 19.63
N GLY A 514 -11.37 -9.85 18.54
CA GLY A 514 -12.73 -10.22 18.19
C GLY A 514 -12.89 -11.73 17.94
N LYS A 515 -11.94 -12.36 17.22
CA LYS A 515 -11.99 -13.81 16.97
C LYS A 515 -11.86 -14.62 18.27
N SER A 516 -10.96 -14.20 19.17
CA SER A 516 -10.71 -14.87 20.45
C SER A 516 -11.94 -14.79 21.37
N TYR A 517 -12.59 -13.61 21.44
CA TYR A 517 -13.83 -13.43 22.19
C TYR A 517 -14.95 -14.33 21.67
N VAL A 518 -15.25 -14.25 20.37
CA VAL A 518 -16.30 -15.07 19.72
C VAL A 518 -16.05 -16.55 19.92
N THR A 519 -14.81 -17.00 19.72
CA THR A 519 -14.45 -18.41 19.82
C THR A 519 -14.70 -18.91 21.24
N LEU A 520 -14.30 -18.16 22.27
CA LEU A 520 -14.53 -18.57 23.66
C LEU A 520 -16.01 -18.48 24.06
N ALA A 521 -16.71 -17.42 23.64
CA ALA A 521 -18.12 -17.20 23.96
C ALA A 521 -19.03 -18.27 23.35
N SER A 522 -18.73 -18.75 22.14
CA SER A 522 -19.51 -19.80 21.46
C SER A 522 -19.48 -21.17 22.15
N LEU A 523 -18.53 -21.40 23.07
CA LEU A 523 -18.30 -22.70 23.68
C LEU A 523 -19.20 -23.01 24.89
N ASN A 524 -20.12 -22.13 25.28
CA ASN A 524 -21.21 -22.27 26.27
C ASN A 524 -20.86 -22.83 27.68
N LYS A 525 -19.65 -23.34 27.92
CA LYS A 525 -19.19 -23.96 29.18
C LYS A 525 -18.24 -23.06 30.00
N TYR A 526 -17.94 -21.85 29.53
CA TYR A 526 -16.93 -20.96 30.12
C TYR A 526 -17.48 -19.55 30.40
N GLU A 527 -18.78 -19.43 30.69
CA GLU A 527 -19.37 -18.15 31.09
C GLU A 527 -18.68 -17.52 32.31
N GLU A 528 -18.09 -18.33 33.20
CA GLU A 528 -17.28 -17.83 34.33
C GLU A 528 -15.98 -17.09 33.91
N VAL A 529 -15.53 -17.23 32.66
CA VAL A 529 -14.25 -16.67 32.18
C VAL A 529 -14.42 -15.31 31.48
N ILE A 530 -15.61 -15.01 30.95
CA ILE A 530 -15.90 -13.76 30.25
C ILE A 530 -16.81 -12.90 31.13
N ASN A 531 -16.24 -11.92 31.82
CA ASN A 531 -17.01 -10.94 32.58
C ASN A 531 -17.59 -9.83 31.68
N LEU A 532 -18.49 -9.01 32.23
CA LEU A 532 -19.12 -7.90 31.51
C LEU A 532 -18.09 -6.85 31.05
N GLU A 533 -17.09 -6.57 31.88
CA GLU A 533 -15.96 -5.67 31.55
C GLU A 533 -15.21 -6.15 30.29
N CYS A 534 -14.87 -7.44 30.22
CA CYS A 534 -14.26 -8.06 29.05
C CYS A 534 -15.09 -7.86 27.78
N THR A 535 -16.41 -8.05 27.90
CA THR A 535 -17.33 -7.86 26.77
C THR A 535 -17.35 -6.41 26.32
N ASN A 536 -17.50 -5.46 27.25
CA ASN A 536 -17.50 -4.04 26.92
C ASN A 536 -16.19 -3.59 26.27
N ASP A 537 -15.03 -3.98 26.82
CA ASP A 537 -13.72 -3.66 26.26
C ASP A 537 -13.56 -4.15 24.81
N VAL A 538 -13.95 -5.40 24.55
CA VAL A 538 -13.82 -6.02 23.22
C VAL A 538 -14.69 -5.30 22.21
N TYR A 539 -15.96 -5.03 22.53
CA TYR A 539 -16.85 -4.35 21.60
C TYR A 539 -16.47 -2.89 21.38
N ASN A 540 -16.05 -2.17 22.44
CA ASN A 540 -15.57 -0.79 22.30
C ASN A 540 -14.31 -0.71 21.44
N SER A 541 -13.43 -1.70 21.51
CA SER A 541 -12.21 -1.74 20.70
C SER A 541 -12.49 -2.18 19.26
N PHE A 542 -13.33 -3.19 19.07
CA PHE A 542 -13.55 -3.84 17.77
C PHE A 542 -14.60 -3.12 16.92
N CYS A 543 -15.70 -2.67 17.54
CA CYS A 543 -16.84 -2.04 16.85
C CYS A 543 -16.58 -0.55 16.66
N ASP A 544 -15.62 -0.26 15.78
CA ASP A 544 -15.32 1.05 15.25
C ASP A 544 -15.28 0.94 13.71
N TYR A 545 -16.10 1.74 13.03
CA TYR A 545 -16.24 1.67 11.58
C TYR A 545 -15.00 2.19 10.84
N LEU A 546 -14.20 3.06 11.47
CA LEU A 546 -13.08 3.75 10.82
C LEU A 546 -12.01 2.77 10.35
N TRP A 547 -11.56 1.86 11.24
CA TRP A 547 -10.57 0.87 10.85
C TRP A 547 -11.17 -0.15 9.87
N ILE A 548 -12.40 -0.63 10.10
CA ILE A 548 -13.06 -1.64 9.25
C ILE A 548 -13.20 -1.16 7.80
N ALA A 549 -13.58 0.11 7.62
CA ALA A 549 -13.77 0.70 6.29
C ALA A 549 -12.48 0.80 5.46
N ASN A 550 -11.33 0.93 6.14
CA ASN A 550 -10.02 1.14 5.51
C ASN A 550 -9.29 -0.17 5.16
N LEU A 551 -9.85 -1.33 5.53
CA LEU A 551 -9.24 -2.63 5.29
C LEU A 551 -9.26 -3.05 3.81
N ASP A 552 -8.24 -3.80 3.40
CA ASP A 552 -8.22 -4.54 2.13
C ASP A 552 -9.31 -5.64 2.12
N GLU A 553 -9.80 -6.01 0.93
CA GLU A 553 -10.97 -6.88 0.75
C GLU A 553 -10.91 -8.22 1.51
N ASP A 554 -9.80 -8.96 1.38
CA ASP A 554 -9.69 -10.29 1.99
C ASP A 554 -9.64 -10.21 3.53
N PHE A 555 -8.97 -9.18 4.06
CA PHE A 555 -8.93 -8.92 5.49
C PHE A 555 -10.33 -8.54 5.99
N ARG A 556 -11.03 -7.66 5.28
CA ARG A 556 -12.35 -7.16 5.65
C ARG A 556 -13.42 -8.26 5.71
N LYS A 557 -13.40 -9.23 4.78
CA LYS A 557 -14.28 -10.41 4.83
C LYS A 557 -14.18 -11.16 6.16
N SER A 558 -12.95 -11.38 6.66
CA SER A 558 -12.74 -12.06 7.94
C SER A 558 -13.28 -11.25 9.13
N VAL A 559 -13.21 -9.92 9.06
CA VAL A 559 -13.74 -9.01 10.08
C VAL A 559 -15.28 -9.02 10.08
N PHE A 560 -15.92 -8.99 8.91
CA PHE A 560 -17.38 -9.11 8.81
C PHE A 560 -17.91 -10.46 9.34
N GLU A 561 -17.15 -11.55 9.13
CA GLU A 561 -17.49 -12.85 9.73
C GLU A 561 -17.43 -12.78 11.27
N ILE A 562 -16.41 -12.13 11.83
CA ILE A 562 -16.31 -11.89 13.27
C ILE A 562 -17.46 -11.00 13.75
N MET A 563 -17.81 -9.92 13.04
CA MET A 563 -18.94 -9.06 13.37
C MET A 563 -20.26 -9.85 13.45
N LYS A 564 -20.51 -10.74 12.48
CA LYS A 564 -21.70 -11.62 12.49
C LYS A 564 -21.72 -12.48 13.74
N ASN A 565 -20.58 -13.08 14.09
CA ASN A 565 -20.52 -13.96 15.25
C ASN A 565 -20.59 -13.19 16.58
N LEU A 566 -20.05 -11.98 16.65
CA LEU A 566 -20.24 -11.07 17.80
C LEU A 566 -21.73 -10.85 18.03
N PHE A 567 -22.47 -10.48 16.98
CA PHE A 567 -23.92 -10.33 17.07
C PHE A 567 -24.61 -11.58 17.65
N LEU A 568 -24.27 -12.78 17.17
CA LEU A 568 -24.86 -14.04 17.66
C LEU A 568 -24.62 -14.28 19.16
N VAL A 569 -23.51 -13.79 19.71
CA VAL A 569 -23.18 -13.92 21.13
C VAL A 569 -24.06 -12.99 21.99
N CYS A 570 -24.34 -11.76 21.52
CA CYS A 570 -24.97 -10.74 22.35
C CYS A 570 -26.46 -10.50 22.12
N TYR A 571 -27.01 -10.76 20.93
CA TYR A 571 -28.34 -10.25 20.51
C TYR A 571 -29.56 -10.73 21.32
N LYS A 572 -29.40 -11.73 22.19
CA LYS A 572 -30.46 -12.27 23.07
C LYS A 572 -30.20 -12.04 24.56
N ARG A 573 -29.09 -11.40 24.91
CA ARG A 573 -28.65 -11.18 26.29
C ARG A 573 -28.95 -9.75 26.69
N GLU A 574 -29.87 -9.58 27.64
CA GLU A 574 -30.33 -8.26 28.09
C GLU A 574 -29.21 -7.48 28.76
N GLU A 575 -28.28 -8.15 29.46
CA GLU A 575 -27.13 -7.52 30.12
C GLU A 575 -26.15 -6.85 29.13
N TYR A 576 -26.28 -7.09 27.82
CA TYR A 576 -25.41 -6.54 26.77
C TYR A 576 -26.09 -5.47 25.92
N GLN A 577 -27.14 -4.83 26.43
CA GLN A 577 -27.91 -3.82 25.69
C GLN A 577 -27.06 -2.71 25.05
N TYR A 578 -26.13 -2.09 25.80
CA TYR A 578 -25.26 -1.03 25.25
C TYR A 578 -24.32 -1.55 24.17
N VAL A 579 -23.80 -2.76 24.35
CA VAL A 579 -22.93 -3.45 23.40
C VAL A 579 -23.68 -3.77 22.10
N GLN A 580 -24.94 -4.18 22.20
CA GLN A 580 -25.81 -4.36 21.03
C GLN A 580 -25.97 -3.03 20.28
N ILE A 581 -26.24 -1.93 20.97
CA ILE A 581 -26.38 -0.60 20.35
C ILE A 581 -25.08 -0.17 19.64
N GLN A 582 -23.91 -0.37 20.26
CA GLN A 582 -22.61 -0.07 19.63
C GLN A 582 -22.40 -0.86 18.34
N TRP A 583 -22.74 -2.16 18.35
CA TRP A 583 -22.64 -3.00 17.17
C TRP A 583 -23.55 -2.49 16.04
N TRP A 584 -24.82 -2.20 16.34
CA TRP A 584 -25.77 -1.65 15.35
C TRP A 584 -25.33 -0.29 14.80
N THR A 585 -24.79 0.56 15.67
CA THR A 585 -24.24 1.87 15.30
C THR A 585 -23.08 1.74 14.32
N THR A 586 -22.16 0.80 14.57
CA THR A 586 -21.03 0.51 13.68
C THR A 586 -21.50 0.03 12.31
N VAL A 587 -22.48 -0.89 12.28
CA VAL A 587 -23.03 -1.41 11.02
C VAL A 587 -23.75 -0.33 10.24
N LEU A 588 -24.48 0.56 10.91
CA LEU A 588 -25.10 1.72 10.27
C LEU A 588 -24.04 2.62 9.61
N GLN A 589 -22.95 2.94 10.31
CA GLN A 589 -21.85 3.74 9.74
C GLN A 589 -21.19 3.05 8.53
N LEU A 590 -21.06 1.72 8.55
CA LEU A 590 -20.54 0.95 7.41
C LEU A 590 -21.50 0.92 6.22
N LEU A 591 -22.82 0.85 6.45
CA LEU A 591 -23.84 0.98 5.41
C LEU A 591 -23.86 2.35 4.76
N LEU A 592 -23.46 3.38 5.52
CA LEU A 592 -23.39 4.76 5.06
C LEU A 592 -22.00 5.15 4.51
N ASN A 593 -21.06 4.21 4.42
CA ASN A 593 -19.69 4.48 4.01
C ASN A 593 -19.58 4.94 2.54
N ASN A 594 -18.59 5.77 2.21
CA ASN A 594 -18.34 6.23 0.83
C ASN A 594 -17.96 5.09 -0.13
N ASN A 595 -17.30 4.04 0.37
CA ASN A 595 -16.88 2.90 -0.44
C ASN A 595 -18.04 1.94 -0.73
N SER A 596 -18.40 1.78 -2.00
CA SER A 596 -19.52 0.92 -2.43
C SER A 596 -19.36 -0.55 -2.03
N LYS A 597 -18.12 -1.03 -1.95
CA LYS A 597 -17.83 -2.40 -1.56
C LYS A 597 -18.06 -2.63 -0.07
N VAL A 598 -17.64 -1.68 0.77
CA VAL A 598 -17.90 -1.70 2.21
C VAL A 598 -19.42 -1.71 2.48
N ARG A 599 -20.17 -0.85 1.79
CA ARG A 599 -21.64 -0.83 1.91
C ARG A 599 -22.27 -2.16 1.53
N TYR A 600 -21.84 -2.76 0.42
CA TYR A 600 -22.37 -4.03 -0.04
C TYR A 600 -22.09 -5.17 0.96
N GLU A 601 -20.88 -5.24 1.52
CA GLU A 601 -20.54 -6.23 2.54
C GLU A 601 -21.33 -6.01 3.85
N ALA A 602 -21.54 -4.75 4.26
CA ALA A 602 -22.38 -4.40 5.41
C ALA A 602 -23.86 -4.75 5.19
N PHE A 603 -24.37 -4.58 3.96
CA PHE A 603 -25.71 -5.02 3.60
C PHE A 603 -25.85 -6.53 3.73
N LEU A 604 -24.91 -7.29 3.17
CA LEU A 604 -24.90 -8.75 3.30
C LEU A 604 -24.85 -9.17 4.77
N LEU A 605 -24.06 -8.50 5.60
CA LEU A 605 -24.04 -8.76 7.05
C LEU A 605 -25.44 -8.63 7.65
N VAL A 606 -26.14 -7.51 7.41
CA VAL A 606 -27.49 -7.25 7.92
C VAL A 606 -28.49 -8.26 7.37
N ASP A 607 -28.47 -8.54 6.07
CA ASP A 607 -29.38 -9.46 5.39
C ASP A 607 -29.30 -10.87 5.97
N HIS A 608 -28.08 -11.36 6.25
CA HIS A 608 -27.83 -12.71 6.76
C HIS A 608 -28.00 -12.86 8.28
N LEU A 609 -28.39 -11.82 9.02
CA LEU A 609 -28.70 -11.95 10.45
C LEU A 609 -29.96 -12.81 10.67
N PRO A 610 -29.96 -13.72 11.67
CA PRO A 610 -31.08 -14.64 11.95
C PRO A 610 -32.22 -13.94 12.72
N VAL A 611 -32.71 -12.84 12.17
CA VAL A 611 -33.79 -12.02 12.74
C VAL A 611 -34.88 -11.92 11.69
N HIS A 612 -36.05 -12.49 11.98
CA HIS A 612 -37.20 -12.44 11.08
C HIS A 612 -37.91 -11.08 11.21
N CYS A 613 -38.04 -10.35 10.11
CA CYS A 613 -38.79 -9.09 10.04
C CYS A 613 -39.62 -9.03 8.75
N THR A 614 -40.78 -8.40 8.80
CA THR A 614 -41.67 -8.14 7.66
C THR A 614 -41.34 -6.77 7.06
N ALA A 615 -40.24 -6.65 6.32
CA ALA A 615 -39.92 -5.40 5.63
C ALA A 615 -40.64 -5.37 4.26
N ILE A 616 -41.41 -4.30 4.00
CA ILE A 616 -42.21 -4.12 2.77
C ILE A 616 -41.44 -3.32 1.72
N ASP A 617 -40.45 -2.50 2.12
CA ASP A 617 -39.62 -1.69 1.23
C ASP A 617 -38.12 -2.08 1.29
N CYS A 618 -37.52 -2.29 0.11
CA CYS A 618 -36.13 -2.76 -0.07
C CYS A 618 -35.05 -1.68 0.15
N SER A 619 -35.21 -0.76 1.10
CA SER A 619 -34.14 0.18 1.45
C SER A 619 -33.20 -0.44 2.50
N HIS A 620 -31.88 -0.25 2.33
CA HIS A 620 -30.84 -0.81 3.20
C HIS A 620 -31.04 -0.39 4.67
N LEU A 621 -31.44 0.87 4.88
CA LEU A 621 -31.70 1.44 6.20
C LEU A 621 -32.97 0.85 6.84
N ASN A 622 -34.07 0.70 6.10
CA ASN A 622 -35.31 0.11 6.64
C ASN A 622 -35.12 -1.33 7.10
N LEU A 623 -34.30 -2.12 6.38
CA LEU A 623 -33.95 -3.47 6.79
C LEU A 623 -33.17 -3.48 8.11
N LEU A 624 -32.18 -2.59 8.27
CA LEU A 624 -31.43 -2.43 9.51
C LEU A 624 -32.36 -2.04 10.67
N LEU A 625 -33.19 -1.01 10.49
CA LEU A 625 -34.11 -0.53 11.53
C LEU A 625 -35.12 -1.60 11.95
N SER A 626 -35.67 -2.34 10.99
CA SER A 626 -36.62 -3.43 11.25
C SER A 626 -35.98 -4.56 12.07
N LYS A 627 -34.75 -4.98 11.72
CA LYS A 627 -34.04 -6.00 12.49
C LYS A 627 -33.60 -5.49 13.86
N PHE A 628 -33.13 -4.25 13.95
CA PHE A 628 -32.78 -3.59 15.20
C PHE A 628 -33.97 -3.57 16.18
N PHE A 629 -35.15 -3.18 15.70
CA PHE A 629 -36.38 -3.17 16.50
C PHE A 629 -36.77 -4.57 16.99
N GLN A 630 -36.80 -5.57 16.10
CA GLN A 630 -37.19 -6.94 16.49
C GLN A 630 -36.25 -7.54 17.54
N CYS A 631 -34.96 -7.17 17.51
CA CYS A 631 -33.99 -7.61 18.53
C CYS A 631 -34.21 -6.97 19.89
N ASN A 632 -34.58 -5.69 19.93
CA ASN A 632 -34.50 -4.90 21.16
C ASN A 632 -35.87 -4.60 21.81
N VAL A 633 -36.99 -4.79 21.09
CA VAL A 633 -38.34 -4.48 21.60
C VAL A 633 -38.75 -5.33 22.82
N ARG A 634 -38.12 -6.50 22.99
CA ARG A 634 -38.39 -7.43 24.10
C ARG A 634 -37.42 -7.29 25.27
N ASN A 635 -36.43 -6.39 25.18
CA ASN A 635 -35.50 -6.14 26.28
C ASN A 635 -36.23 -5.47 27.47
N THR A 636 -35.58 -5.43 28.62
CA THR A 636 -36.08 -4.76 29.84
C THR A 636 -36.34 -3.27 29.66
N HIS A 637 -35.51 -2.59 28.86
CA HIS A 637 -35.57 -1.15 28.62
C HIS A 637 -35.69 -0.81 27.12
N PRO A 638 -36.82 -1.12 26.46
CA PRO A 638 -37.02 -0.86 25.03
C PRO A 638 -36.98 0.65 24.69
N GLU A 639 -37.25 1.53 25.66
CA GLU A 639 -37.14 2.99 25.54
C GLU A 639 -35.74 3.48 25.13
N CYS A 640 -34.68 2.71 25.41
CA CYS A 640 -33.32 3.04 24.98
C CYS A 640 -33.16 3.07 23.46
N MET A 641 -34.00 2.35 22.71
CA MET A 641 -33.99 2.42 21.24
C MET A 641 -34.35 3.82 20.73
N CYS A 642 -35.22 4.56 21.44
CA CYS A 642 -35.57 5.92 21.08
C CYS A 642 -34.32 6.83 21.09
N ILE A 643 -33.45 6.63 22.08
CA ILE A 643 -32.18 7.36 22.21
C ILE A 643 -31.19 6.98 21.12
N ALA A 644 -31.05 5.69 20.81
CA ALA A 644 -30.18 5.23 19.72
C ALA A 644 -30.61 5.82 18.36
N LEU A 645 -31.91 5.77 18.03
CA LEU A 645 -32.45 6.34 16.79
C LEU A 645 -32.26 7.87 16.71
N PHE A 646 -32.41 8.57 17.83
CA PHE A 646 -32.16 10.01 17.90
C PHE A 646 -30.67 10.33 17.70
N TYR A 647 -29.77 9.60 18.36
CA TYR A 647 -28.33 9.75 18.17
C TYR A 647 -27.90 9.53 16.71
N TRP A 648 -28.40 8.46 16.09
CA TRP A 648 -28.15 8.14 14.67
C TRP A 648 -28.58 9.24 13.71
N SER A 649 -29.60 10.01 14.09
CA SER A 649 -30.15 11.10 13.28
C SER A 649 -29.39 12.43 13.43
N ILE A 650 -28.90 12.71 14.64
CA ILE A 650 -28.42 14.04 15.01
C ILE A 650 -26.89 14.16 14.93
N ALA A 651 -26.13 13.17 15.41
CA ALA A 651 -24.69 13.34 15.64
C ALA A 651 -23.80 12.25 15.01
N LEU A 652 -24.36 11.09 14.66
CA LEU A 652 -23.59 9.99 14.06
C LEU A 652 -22.93 10.37 12.72
N LEU A 653 -23.43 11.43 12.08
CA LEU A 653 -23.11 11.81 10.71
C LEU A 653 -22.14 13.01 10.63
N ASP A 654 -21.66 13.53 11.77
CA ASP A 654 -20.84 14.75 11.87
C ASP A 654 -19.32 14.53 11.65
N ASN A 655 -18.83 13.28 11.69
CA ASN A 655 -17.39 12.96 11.62
C ASN A 655 -16.94 12.48 10.24
N ILE A 656 -17.01 13.34 9.22
CA ILE A 656 -16.21 13.14 8.00
C ILE A 656 -15.20 14.28 7.96
N ASP A 657 -13.96 13.97 8.34
CA ASP A 657 -12.83 14.88 8.20
C ASP A 657 -12.84 15.48 6.79
N TYR A 658 -12.73 16.81 6.76
CA TYR A 658 -12.65 17.61 5.56
C TYR A 658 -11.29 17.37 4.89
N GLU A 659 -11.11 16.22 4.25
CA GLU A 659 -9.88 15.89 3.54
C GLU A 659 -9.90 16.53 2.14
N MET A 660 -9.21 17.66 2.04
CA MET A 660 -8.84 18.28 0.76
C MET A 660 -7.92 17.34 -0.01
N ASP A 661 -8.05 17.23 -1.33
CA ASP A 661 -7.07 16.49 -2.12
C ASP A 661 -5.69 17.18 -2.10
N ASP A 662 -4.62 16.45 -2.44
CA ASP A 662 -3.23 16.95 -2.50
C ASP A 662 -3.04 18.15 -3.46
N THR A 663 -4.09 18.56 -4.19
CA THR A 663 -4.06 19.70 -5.10
C THR A 663 -4.74 20.94 -4.55
N ASP A 664 -5.35 20.88 -3.35
CA ASP A 664 -6.14 21.96 -2.74
C ASP A 664 -7.29 22.48 -3.63
N VAL A 665 -7.71 21.69 -4.63
CA VAL A 665 -8.65 22.15 -5.68
C VAL A 665 -9.96 21.38 -5.66
N PHE A 666 -9.99 20.13 -5.21
CA PHE A 666 -11.22 19.34 -5.16
C PHE A 666 -11.44 18.70 -3.78
N ASN A 667 -12.69 18.76 -3.34
CA ASN A 667 -13.18 18.05 -2.17
C ASN A 667 -13.19 16.55 -2.52
N LYS A 668 -12.65 15.66 -1.67
CA LYS A 668 -12.90 14.20 -1.82
C LYS A 668 -14.42 14.03 -1.82
N CYS A 669 -14.99 13.74 -3.00
CA CYS A 669 -16.44 13.73 -3.17
C CYS A 669 -17.04 12.68 -2.23
N THR A 670 -17.78 13.13 -1.22
CA THR A 670 -18.70 12.28 -0.46
C THR A 670 -19.71 11.68 -1.43
N ASN A 671 -20.15 10.45 -1.20
CA ASN A 671 -21.06 9.75 -2.09
C ASN A 671 -22.49 10.35 -2.05
N TYR A 672 -22.76 11.38 -2.85
CA TYR A 672 -24.05 12.08 -2.89
C TYR A 672 -25.21 11.25 -3.47
N ASP A 673 -24.94 10.11 -4.13
CA ASP A 673 -25.99 9.28 -4.74
C ASP A 673 -26.78 8.44 -3.71
N PHE A 674 -26.28 8.31 -2.47
CA PHE A 674 -26.90 7.50 -1.40
C PHE A 674 -26.87 8.16 -0.01
N PHE A 675 -26.13 9.25 0.17
CA PHE A 675 -25.87 9.85 1.47
C PHE A 675 -26.46 11.26 1.57
N GLU A 676 -27.71 11.34 2.02
CA GLU A 676 -28.28 12.58 2.54
C GLU A 676 -28.52 12.39 4.06
N PRO A 677 -27.71 12.99 4.94
CA PRO A 677 -27.86 12.84 6.38
C PRO A 677 -29.27 13.18 6.91
N VAL A 678 -29.92 14.14 6.26
CA VAL A 678 -31.29 14.56 6.57
C VAL A 678 -32.29 13.45 6.24
N GLU A 679 -32.05 12.68 5.18
CA GLU A 679 -32.90 11.55 4.80
C GLU A 679 -32.79 10.39 5.79
N VAL A 680 -31.58 10.10 6.30
CA VAL A 680 -31.38 9.14 7.40
C VAL A 680 -32.16 9.60 8.64
N SER A 681 -32.03 10.89 9.00
CA SER A 681 -32.78 11.48 10.11
C SER A 681 -34.30 11.39 9.90
N ARG A 682 -34.79 11.62 8.68
CA ARG A 682 -36.22 11.51 8.34
C ARG A 682 -36.72 10.09 8.53
N ILE A 683 -36.02 9.11 7.97
CA ILE A 683 -36.38 7.69 8.09
C ILE A 683 -36.34 7.23 9.55
N CYS A 684 -35.33 7.61 10.33
CA CYS A 684 -35.25 7.29 11.75
C CYS A 684 -36.39 7.93 12.56
N ALA A 685 -36.75 9.18 12.28
CA ALA A 685 -37.86 9.88 12.95
C ALA A 685 -39.21 9.24 12.61
N GLU A 686 -39.47 8.93 11.34
CA GLU A 686 -40.68 8.24 10.89
C GLU A 686 -40.81 6.86 11.53
N PHE A 687 -39.75 6.07 11.48
CA PHE A 687 -39.72 4.74 12.11
C PHE A 687 -40.03 4.81 13.61
N LEU A 688 -39.45 5.81 14.30
CA LEU A 688 -39.69 6.06 15.72
C LEU A 688 -41.15 6.44 16.00
N ILE A 689 -41.76 7.30 15.19
CA ILE A 689 -43.17 7.70 15.33
C ILE A 689 -44.12 6.51 15.11
N GLU A 690 -43.83 5.68 14.12
CA GLU A 690 -44.66 4.52 13.75
C GLU A 690 -44.57 3.38 14.77
N ASN A 691 -43.36 3.04 15.22
CA ASN A 691 -43.10 1.80 15.96
C ASN A 691 -42.81 2.00 17.45
N MET A 692 -42.36 3.18 17.87
CA MET A 692 -41.85 3.42 19.24
C MET A 692 -42.75 4.32 20.09
N LYS A 693 -43.92 4.74 19.61
CA LYS A 693 -44.86 5.62 20.31
C LYS A 693 -45.20 5.22 21.76
N PRO A 694 -45.42 3.93 22.10
CA PRO A 694 -45.72 3.52 23.49
C PRO A 694 -44.58 3.77 24.48
N TYR A 695 -43.35 3.89 24.00
CA TYR A 695 -42.14 3.94 24.82
C TYR A 695 -41.60 5.38 25.00
N MET A 696 -42.12 6.36 24.27
CA MET A 696 -41.60 7.74 24.27
C MET A 696 -41.77 8.47 25.61
N ASP A 697 -42.75 8.04 26.39
CA ASP A 697 -43.14 8.65 27.67
C ASP A 697 -42.69 7.82 28.89
N ILE A 698 -41.97 6.72 28.66
CA ILE A 698 -41.31 5.93 29.72
C ILE A 698 -40.07 6.70 30.20
N ILE A 699 -39.82 6.65 31.51
CA ILE A 699 -38.63 7.24 32.13
C ILE A 699 -37.40 6.47 31.68
N LEU A 700 -36.43 7.18 31.10
CA LEU A 700 -35.18 6.60 30.64
C LEU A 700 -34.28 6.22 31.82
N PRO A 701 -33.53 5.10 31.73
CA PRO A 701 -32.50 4.77 32.70
C PRO A 701 -31.42 5.88 32.76
N ASP A 702 -30.97 6.22 33.97
CA ASP A 702 -29.96 7.27 34.17
C ASP A 702 -28.64 6.95 33.46
N GLU A 703 -28.26 5.68 33.36
CA GLU A 703 -27.08 5.23 32.61
C GLU A 703 -27.19 5.53 31.10
N THR A 704 -28.41 5.44 30.54
CA THR A 704 -28.66 5.76 29.12
C THR A 704 -28.60 7.27 28.90
N ILE A 705 -29.03 8.07 29.87
CA ILE A 705 -28.90 9.53 29.86
C ILE A 705 -27.42 9.93 29.95
N ASP A 706 -26.66 9.32 30.86
CA ASP A 706 -25.22 9.55 31.00
C ASP A 706 -24.46 9.15 29.70
N TRP A 707 -24.87 8.06 29.04
CA TRP A 707 -24.35 7.62 27.76
C TRP A 707 -24.57 8.65 26.64
N ILE A 708 -25.81 9.12 26.44
CA ILE A 708 -26.10 10.10 25.38
C ILE A 708 -25.52 11.48 25.67
N ASN A 709 -25.43 11.89 26.95
CA ASN A 709 -24.76 13.12 27.37
C ASN A 709 -23.28 13.12 26.93
N SER A 710 -22.58 11.99 27.13
CA SER A 710 -21.19 11.81 26.69
C SER A 710 -21.03 11.90 25.17
N LEU A 711 -21.93 11.27 24.41
CA LEU A 711 -21.87 11.25 22.94
C LEU A 711 -22.19 12.60 22.29
N LEU A 712 -23.20 13.31 22.80
CA LEU A 712 -23.64 14.59 22.24
C LEU A 712 -22.93 15.80 22.85
N ASN A 713 -22.11 15.59 23.88
CA ASN A 713 -21.49 16.65 24.70
C ASN A 713 -22.54 17.65 25.23
N VAL A 714 -23.60 17.12 25.86
CA VAL A 714 -24.73 17.86 26.45
C VAL A 714 -24.99 17.42 27.89
N GLU A 715 -25.76 18.21 28.63
CA GLU A 715 -26.18 17.88 30.00
C GLU A 715 -27.71 17.83 30.11
N PHE A 716 -28.27 16.62 30.04
CA PHE A 716 -29.68 16.38 30.34
C PHE A 716 -29.91 16.06 31.82
N GLN A 717 -31.09 16.44 32.31
CA GLN A 717 -31.57 16.03 33.63
C GLN A 717 -31.82 14.52 33.67
N LYS A 718 -31.55 13.90 34.83
CA LYS A 718 -31.81 12.48 35.09
C LYS A 718 -33.31 12.19 35.24
N SER A 719 -33.69 10.94 35.04
CA SER A 719 -35.09 10.47 35.17
C SER A 719 -36.10 11.22 34.27
N ILE A 720 -35.72 11.56 33.04
CA ILE A 720 -36.61 12.19 32.05
C ILE A 720 -37.11 11.16 31.01
N SER A 721 -38.24 11.46 30.37
CA SER A 721 -38.70 10.69 29.20
C SER A 721 -38.00 11.11 27.92
N PHE A 722 -38.04 10.26 26.88
CA PHE A 722 -37.51 10.60 25.56
C PHE A 722 -38.11 11.89 24.99
N ARG A 723 -39.42 12.09 25.16
CA ARG A 723 -40.09 13.34 24.71
C ARG A 723 -39.52 14.59 25.38
N THR A 724 -39.23 14.48 26.68
CA THR A 724 -38.61 15.57 27.46
C THR A 724 -37.18 15.82 27.00
N LEU A 725 -36.41 14.76 26.70
CA LEU A 725 -35.06 14.86 26.17
C LEU A 725 -35.02 15.59 24.81
N VAL A 726 -35.89 15.22 23.87
CA VAL A 726 -35.99 15.89 22.55
C VAL A 726 -36.36 17.37 22.70
N ARG A 727 -37.22 17.71 23.67
CA ARG A 727 -37.57 19.11 23.98
C ARG A 727 -36.37 19.87 24.56
N ASN A 728 -35.65 19.27 25.50
CA ASN A 728 -34.48 19.89 26.13
C ASN A 728 -33.34 20.09 25.11
N TYR A 729 -33.21 19.20 24.14
CA TYR A 729 -32.20 19.30 23.07
C TYR A 729 -32.36 20.56 22.21
N GLU A 730 -33.56 21.16 22.13
CA GLU A 730 -33.80 22.41 21.39
C GLU A 730 -32.83 23.53 21.77
N SER A 731 -32.46 23.60 23.04
CA SER A 731 -31.52 24.61 23.56
C SER A 731 -30.09 24.46 23.03
N TYR A 732 -29.74 23.28 22.50
CA TYR A 732 -28.43 22.97 21.95
C TYR A 732 -28.40 23.07 20.41
N VAL A 733 -29.53 23.34 19.76
CA VAL A 733 -29.62 23.48 18.30
C VAL A 733 -29.11 24.87 17.89
N PRO A 734 -28.19 24.96 16.90
CA PRO A 734 -27.67 26.24 16.42
C PRO A 734 -28.78 27.13 15.86
N ILE A 735 -28.65 28.44 16.09
CA ILE A 735 -29.54 29.45 15.53
C ILE A 735 -28.80 30.15 14.39
N PHE A 736 -29.40 30.18 13.19
CA PHE A 736 -28.89 30.97 12.07
C PHE A 736 -29.69 32.27 11.93
N GLU A 737 -28.97 33.36 11.62
CA GLU A 737 -29.59 34.62 11.21
C GLU A 737 -29.82 34.68 9.69
N ASN A 738 -29.43 33.63 8.96
CA ASN A 738 -29.45 33.51 7.50
C ASN A 738 -28.69 34.64 6.81
N LYS A 739 -27.54 35.03 7.37
CA LYS A 739 -26.68 36.09 6.82
C LYS A 739 -25.40 35.51 6.23
N LEU A 740 -24.68 36.32 5.45
CA LEU A 740 -23.42 35.92 4.81
C LEU A 740 -22.38 35.38 5.80
N HIS A 741 -22.34 35.90 7.03
CA HIS A 741 -21.42 35.43 8.07
C HIS A 741 -21.73 34.01 8.54
N ASP A 742 -22.99 33.54 8.46
CA ASP A 742 -23.36 32.16 8.75
C ASP A 742 -22.78 31.23 7.68
N ILE A 743 -22.93 31.59 6.40
CA ILE A 743 -22.46 30.80 5.25
C ILE A 743 -20.93 30.71 5.21
N LEU A 744 -20.24 31.77 5.62
CA LEU A 744 -18.77 31.82 5.70
C LEU A 744 -18.22 31.08 6.93
N ASN A 745 -19.06 30.59 7.84
CA ASN A 745 -18.62 29.81 8.98
C ASN A 745 -18.15 28.42 8.49
N PRO A 746 -16.91 27.99 8.80
CA PRO A 746 -16.42 26.67 8.40
C PRO A 746 -17.28 25.51 8.97
N THR A 747 -18.04 25.72 10.04
CA THR A 747 -18.97 24.73 10.61
C THR A 747 -20.41 24.89 10.12
N TYR A 748 -20.68 25.75 9.13
CA TYR A 748 -22.04 26.03 8.64
C TYR A 748 -22.77 24.77 8.22
N ARG A 749 -22.10 23.89 7.48
CA ARG A 749 -22.67 22.62 7.01
C ARG A 749 -23.15 21.76 8.18
N ASN A 750 -22.30 21.53 9.18
CA ASN A 750 -22.64 20.68 10.33
C ASN A 750 -23.78 21.29 11.15
N LYS A 751 -23.74 22.60 11.39
CA LYS A 751 -24.83 23.32 12.06
C LYS A 751 -26.15 23.24 11.30
N LEU A 752 -26.12 23.35 9.97
CA LEU A 752 -27.30 23.21 9.12
C LEU A 752 -27.85 21.79 9.14
N LEU A 753 -27.00 20.77 9.06
CA LEU A 753 -27.41 19.37 9.19
C LEU A 753 -28.06 19.11 10.54
N GLN A 754 -27.47 19.59 11.63
CA GLN A 754 -28.04 19.46 12.97
C GLN A 754 -29.44 20.08 13.08
N ILE A 755 -29.66 21.27 12.49
CA ILE A 755 -30.97 21.91 12.44
C ILE A 755 -31.95 21.04 11.65
N LEU A 756 -31.62 20.68 10.41
CA LEU A 756 -32.50 19.94 9.50
C LEU A 756 -32.86 18.55 10.05
N SER A 757 -31.90 17.85 10.67
CA SER A 757 -32.15 16.59 11.36
C SER A 757 -33.08 16.79 12.56
N TYR A 758 -32.84 17.81 13.38
CA TYR A 758 -33.72 18.11 14.53
C TYR A 758 -35.15 18.50 14.10
N GLU A 759 -35.33 19.13 12.94
CA GLU A 759 -36.66 19.47 12.43
C GLU A 759 -37.56 18.25 12.24
N GLN A 760 -36.98 17.10 11.87
CA GLN A 760 -37.72 15.84 11.72
C GLN A 760 -38.36 15.38 13.04
N TYR A 761 -37.82 15.81 14.18
CA TYR A 761 -38.29 15.45 15.52
C TYR A 761 -39.27 16.46 16.13
N LYS A 762 -39.57 17.59 15.47
CA LYS A 762 -40.50 18.61 15.98
C LYS A 762 -41.92 18.07 16.23
N GLY A 763 -42.38 17.11 15.43
CA GLY A 763 -43.70 16.48 15.58
C GLY A 763 -43.87 15.66 16.86
N ILE A 764 -42.76 15.23 17.48
CA ILE A 764 -42.77 14.47 18.74
C ILE A 764 -42.99 15.39 19.95
N LYS A 765 -42.92 16.72 19.79
CA LYS A 765 -43.10 17.71 20.87
C LYS A 765 -44.54 17.84 21.39
N CYS A 766 -45.55 17.40 20.63
CA CYS A 766 -46.95 17.72 20.95
C CYS A 766 -47.60 16.71 21.91
N ILE A 767 -47.99 17.19 23.11
CA ILE A 767 -49.18 16.71 23.81
C ILE A 767 -50.34 17.65 23.45
N TYR A 768 -51.46 17.04 23.05
CA TYR A 768 -52.77 17.65 23.11
C TYR A 768 -53.05 18.18 24.52
N ASN A 769 -52.95 19.50 24.70
CA ASN A 769 -53.95 20.21 25.48
C ASN A 769 -55.12 20.48 24.52
N THR A 770 -56.00 19.49 24.32
CA THR A 770 -57.41 19.79 24.05
C THR A 770 -58.17 19.50 25.32
N SER A 771 -58.42 20.58 26.05
CA SER A 771 -59.51 20.74 27.00
C SER A 771 -60.84 20.25 26.43
N THR A 772 -61.43 19.21 27.05
CA THR A 772 -62.73 19.18 27.77
C THR A 772 -63.14 17.74 28.01
#